data_AF-A0A7L6B5U0-F1
#
_entry.id   AF-A0A7L6B5U0-F1
#
_cell.length_a   1.000
_cell.length_b   1.000
_cell.length_c   1.000
_cell.angle_alpha   90.00
_cell.angle_beta   90.00
_cell.angle_gamma   90.00
#
_symmetry.space_group_name_H-M   'P 1'
#
loop_
_entity.id
_entity.type
_entity.pdbx_description
1 polymer ?
#
loop_
_entity_poly.entity_id
_entity_poly.type
_entity_poly.pdbx_seq_one_letter_code
_entity_poly.pdbx_strand_id
1 'polypeptide(L)'
;MSSHPHHPPARRRLAAGAALLLAATAGTVTLATTPVPASAHPITASDFQQVELARGVAETGEPMSLAVLPDRSVLHTARNGTLRRTDAAGTTTVVGTLAVYTHDEEGLQGVGVDPGFATNRNIYLYYAPPLSTPAGDAPATGTDFSAWQGVNRLSRFTLNADFTLNQASKVDVLDVPADRGLCCHVGGDIDFDAAGNLYLSTGDDTNPFDSAGYAPIDERTNRNPGYDAQRSAGNTNDLRGKILRIKVNANGTYSIPSGNLFAPGTAKTRPEIYAMGFRNPFRMSVDKATGIVYVGDYGPDAGTTSARGPSGQVEFDRVTGPGNYGWPYCTGTNTATETYAEWDFAAGTAGAKFNCTGGPTNNSFRNTGLATLPGAKPAWIRYGGDAGTPSEFGGGSESPMGGPVYRYDAANPSTTKFPQTFDGQFFATEFGRGWIKPIHVNTDGSPGTIDAFPWTGKQVMDSAFGPDGAYYVLDYGTGYFNGDANSALYRFDYLGGGNRAPVARAAADKTSGTAPLAVAFSSAGSSDPEGGALTYAWTFGDGGTSTAANPSHTYTANGRYTATLTVRDPQGATGTASVTITVGNTAPTVVIETPGNGKLFSFGDTVPFRITVTDPEDATIDCTKVKMTYVLGHDQHGHQITSATGCTGTIAIPVDGEHDDAANIFAIFDAEYTDSGGLTTHTQHTLQPRHRQAEHFKTSSGINTFDKGTAEGGKTVGDINNGDWIAFQPYLLADATGFSARVSSAGAGGTLQVRAGSATGTVLGSATVPVTGAWDSFTTVTGTITNPPAGTTTLYLTFAGGTGALYDLDAFTFTTSAVRTGPVKGLAGKCLDVRNAATADGTQIQLYTCNGTAAQTWTVTPNSTVKAYGKCLDVSGGASADGTKIQLYTCNGTGAQNWSAQADGTVRNPQSGKCLDVSGNNSADSTPVHLWTCTAAANQKWTLP
;
A
#
# COMPACT_ATOMS: atom_id res chain seq x y z
N MET A 1 -70.33 32.20 62.44
CA MET A 1 -69.89 33.61 62.43
C MET A 1 -68.46 33.60 61.93
N SER A 2 -68.27 33.98 60.66
CA SER A 2 -67.62 35.26 60.27
C SER A 2 -66.11 35.18 60.55
N SER A 3 -65.18 35.48 59.65
CA SER A 3 -65.22 36.18 58.36
C SER A 3 -63.75 36.37 57.96
N HIS A 4 -63.39 36.05 56.71
CA HIS A 4 -62.49 36.84 55.83
C HIS A 4 -61.07 37.29 56.29
N PRO A 5 -60.17 37.70 55.35
CA PRO A 5 -58.90 36.99 55.11
C PRO A 5 -57.64 37.88 55.26
N HIS A 6 -56.44 37.31 55.12
CA HIS A 6 -55.44 37.69 54.09
C HIS A 6 -54.02 37.12 54.32
N HIS A 7 -53.34 36.93 53.19
CA HIS A 7 -51.91 36.81 52.90
C HIS A 7 -51.23 35.42 52.80
N PRO A 8 -50.31 35.26 51.82
CA PRO A 8 -49.91 33.97 51.27
C PRO A 8 -48.59 33.47 51.90
N PRO A 9 -48.28 32.18 51.75
CA PRO A 9 -46.98 31.88 51.14
C PRO A 9 -46.90 30.57 50.33
N ALA A 10 -45.86 30.51 49.51
CA ALA A 10 -45.28 29.29 48.98
C ALA A 10 -44.50 28.54 50.08
N ARG A 11 -44.64 27.20 50.16
CA ARG A 11 -43.53 26.22 50.18
C ARG A 11 -44.07 24.79 50.22
N ARG A 12 -43.41 23.97 49.40
CA ARG A 12 -43.55 22.51 49.23
C ARG A 12 -43.44 21.75 50.56
N ARG A 13 -44.19 20.64 50.68
CA ARG A 13 -43.64 19.30 50.99
C ARG A 13 -44.73 18.20 50.87
N LEU A 14 -44.31 17.13 50.20
CA LEU A 14 -44.77 15.74 50.14
C LEU A 14 -45.68 15.23 51.28
N ALA A 15 -46.72 14.44 50.93
CA ALA A 15 -46.75 12.99 51.17
C ALA A 15 -48.10 12.34 50.77
N ALA A 16 -47.98 11.31 49.93
CA ALA A 16 -48.67 10.01 49.91
C ALA A 16 -50.18 9.85 50.22
N GLY A 17 -50.85 9.12 49.32
CA GLY A 17 -51.79 8.06 49.70
C GLY A 17 -53.16 8.12 49.03
N ALA A 18 -53.41 7.23 48.06
CA ALA A 18 -54.28 6.06 48.24
C ALA A 18 -54.85 5.52 46.92
N ALA A 19 -54.69 4.21 46.80
CA ALA A 19 -55.31 3.21 45.94
C ALA A 19 -56.60 3.55 45.19
N LEU A 20 -56.71 3.00 43.97
CA LEU A 20 -57.98 2.45 43.49
C LEU A 20 -57.76 1.15 42.71
N LEU A 21 -58.62 0.18 43.02
CA LEU A 21 -58.61 -1.19 42.53
C LEU A 21 -59.09 -1.35 41.09
N LEU A 22 -58.59 -2.45 40.54
CA LEU A 22 -58.81 -3.12 39.25
C LEU A 22 -60.26 -3.20 38.75
N ALA A 23 -60.40 -3.08 37.42
CA ALA A 23 -61.31 -3.89 36.63
C ALA A 23 -60.55 -4.42 35.40
N ALA A 24 -60.55 -5.74 35.23
CA ALA A 24 -59.80 -6.47 34.21
C ALA A 24 -60.52 -6.46 32.86
N THR A 25 -59.82 -6.01 31.82
CA THR A 25 -60.09 -6.35 30.42
C THR A 25 -58.86 -7.06 29.88
N ALA A 26 -59.03 -8.30 29.42
CA ALA A 26 -57.99 -9.12 28.83
C ALA A 26 -57.53 -8.50 27.50
N GLY A 27 -56.50 -7.65 27.56
CA GLY A 27 -55.66 -7.32 26.42
C GLY A 27 -54.54 -8.34 26.33
N THR A 28 -54.42 -9.02 25.20
CA THR A 28 -53.22 -9.76 24.85
C THR A 28 -52.04 -8.79 24.83
N VAL A 29 -51.23 -8.82 25.89
CA VAL A 29 -49.93 -8.16 25.90
C VAL A 29 -49.05 -8.93 24.91
N THR A 30 -48.88 -8.39 23.71
CA THR A 30 -47.70 -8.68 22.91
C THR A 30 -46.52 -8.13 23.68
N LEU A 31 -45.88 -9.00 24.46
CA LEU A 31 -44.54 -8.75 24.96
C LEU A 31 -43.68 -8.44 23.73
N ALA A 32 -43.26 -7.18 23.61
CA ALA A 32 -42.19 -6.82 22.71
C ALA A 32 -40.96 -7.61 23.19
N THR A 33 -40.68 -8.72 22.51
CA THR A 33 -39.44 -9.45 22.69
C THR A 33 -38.33 -8.50 22.31
N THR A 34 -37.47 -8.16 23.28
CA THR A 34 -36.14 -7.62 22.99
C THR A 34 -35.50 -8.49 21.92
N PRO A 35 -34.90 -7.92 20.84
CA PRO A 35 -34.24 -8.73 19.84
C PRO A 35 -33.22 -9.61 20.55
N VAL A 36 -33.37 -10.92 20.40
CA VAL A 36 -32.36 -11.88 20.85
C VAL A 36 -31.14 -11.63 19.95
N PRO A 37 -29.95 -11.34 20.51
CA PRO A 37 -28.75 -11.20 19.70
C PRO A 37 -28.52 -12.50 18.93
N ALA A 38 -28.24 -12.38 17.63
CA ALA A 38 -27.97 -13.53 16.78
C ALA A 38 -26.77 -14.32 17.33
N SER A 39 -26.94 -15.63 17.56
CA SER A 39 -25.82 -16.52 17.85
C SER A 39 -24.85 -16.53 16.67
N ALA A 40 -23.55 -16.68 16.92
CA ALA A 40 -22.53 -16.95 15.89
C ALA A 40 -23.07 -17.97 14.87
N HIS A 41 -23.21 -17.54 13.62
CA HIS A 41 -23.86 -18.32 12.58
C HIS A 41 -22.79 -18.94 11.68
N PRO A 42 -22.77 -20.28 11.52
CA PRO A 42 -21.81 -20.90 10.62
C PRO A 42 -22.02 -20.40 9.19
N ILE A 43 -21.00 -19.77 8.61
CA ILE A 43 -21.01 -19.31 7.22
C ILE A 43 -20.73 -20.52 6.32
N THR A 44 -21.75 -20.97 5.58
CA THR A 44 -21.60 -22.05 4.60
C THR A 44 -21.37 -21.44 3.22
N ALA A 45 -20.23 -21.71 2.60
CA ALA A 45 -19.84 -21.10 1.33
C ALA A 45 -20.88 -21.33 0.20
N SER A 46 -21.55 -22.48 0.17
CA SER A 46 -22.60 -22.79 -0.81
C SER A 46 -23.88 -22.00 -0.66
N ASP A 47 -24.08 -21.32 0.48
CA ASP A 47 -25.24 -20.46 0.69
C ASP A 47 -25.08 -19.09 0.04
N PHE A 48 -23.87 -18.76 -0.42
CA PHE A 48 -23.56 -17.48 -1.05
C PHE A 48 -23.24 -17.65 -2.52
N GLN A 49 -23.56 -16.61 -3.28
CA GLN A 49 -23.11 -16.45 -4.66
C GLN A 49 -22.33 -15.14 -4.80
N GLN A 50 -21.08 -15.24 -5.24
CA GLN A 50 -20.28 -14.11 -5.69
C GLN A 50 -20.59 -13.82 -7.17
N VAL A 51 -21.34 -12.75 -7.42
CA VAL A 51 -21.68 -12.26 -8.75
C VAL A 51 -20.66 -11.20 -9.16
N GLU A 52 -20.02 -11.40 -10.31
CA GLU A 52 -19.12 -10.43 -10.92
C GLU A 52 -19.92 -9.39 -11.70
N LEU A 53 -19.76 -8.11 -11.37
CA LEU A 53 -20.45 -6.99 -12.00
C LEU A 53 -19.56 -6.23 -12.97
N ALA A 54 -18.25 -6.18 -12.72
CA ALA A 54 -17.27 -5.54 -13.58
C ALA A 54 -15.90 -6.21 -13.35
N ARG A 55 -15.06 -6.26 -14.38
CA ARG A 55 -13.70 -6.79 -14.27
C ARG A 55 -12.70 -6.08 -15.18
N GLY A 56 -11.51 -5.88 -14.64
CA GLY A 56 -10.34 -5.38 -15.34
C GLY A 56 -10.28 -3.87 -15.43
N VAL A 57 -9.09 -3.36 -15.72
CA VAL A 57 -8.76 -1.93 -15.82
C VAL A 57 -9.73 -1.13 -16.70
N ALA A 58 -10.22 -1.71 -17.80
CA ALA A 58 -11.16 -1.02 -18.69
C ALA A 58 -12.48 -0.66 -18.00
N GLU A 59 -12.94 -1.53 -17.09
CA GLU A 59 -14.18 -1.34 -16.35
C GLU A 59 -13.97 -0.72 -14.98
N THR A 60 -12.85 -0.96 -14.28
CA THR A 60 -12.63 -0.45 -12.91
C THR A 60 -11.63 0.71 -12.84
N GLY A 61 -10.69 0.79 -13.77
CA GLY A 61 -9.48 1.62 -13.61
C GLY A 61 -8.61 1.10 -12.47
N GLU A 62 -7.90 2.01 -11.79
CA GLU A 62 -7.34 1.80 -10.45
C GLU A 62 -8.42 2.11 -9.42
N PRO A 63 -9.17 1.11 -8.93
CA PRO A 63 -10.38 1.36 -8.16
C PRO A 63 -10.03 1.90 -6.77
N MET A 64 -10.78 2.90 -6.29
CA MET A 64 -10.54 3.51 -4.97
C MET A 64 -11.74 3.36 -4.04
N SER A 65 -12.95 3.75 -4.42
CA SER A 65 -14.11 3.69 -3.53
C SER A 65 -15.39 3.35 -4.28
N LEU A 66 -16.39 2.82 -3.57
CA LEU A 66 -17.71 2.49 -4.10
C LEU A 66 -18.85 3.12 -3.29
N ALA A 67 -19.97 3.39 -3.95
CA ALA A 67 -21.23 3.70 -3.29
C ALA A 67 -22.42 3.09 -4.05
N VAL A 68 -23.29 2.37 -3.33
CA VAL A 68 -24.45 1.68 -3.92
C VAL A 68 -25.66 2.63 -3.97
N LEU A 69 -26.26 2.77 -5.16
CA LEU A 69 -27.43 3.59 -5.41
C LEU A 69 -28.74 2.84 -5.11
N PRO A 70 -29.87 3.56 -4.91
CA PRO A 70 -31.18 2.93 -4.66
C PRO A 70 -31.66 1.97 -5.76
N ASP A 71 -31.22 2.16 -7.00
CA ASP A 71 -31.53 1.26 -8.13
C ASP A 71 -30.60 0.04 -8.23
N ARG A 72 -29.72 -0.15 -7.23
CA ARG A 72 -28.68 -1.18 -7.13
C ARG A 72 -27.51 -1.04 -8.10
N SER A 73 -27.44 0.07 -8.84
CA SER A 73 -26.20 0.41 -9.53
C SER A 73 -25.15 0.92 -8.55
N VAL A 74 -23.88 0.79 -8.90
CA VAL A 74 -22.75 1.15 -8.05
C VAL A 74 -21.98 2.27 -8.73
N LEU A 75 -21.79 3.38 -8.03
CA LEU A 75 -20.79 4.36 -8.38
C LEU A 75 -19.45 3.89 -7.86
N HIS A 76 -18.39 3.99 -8.65
CA HIS A 76 -17.04 3.73 -8.19
C HIS A 76 -16.03 4.67 -8.83
N THR A 77 -15.00 4.97 -8.06
CA THR A 77 -13.95 5.93 -8.43
C THR A 77 -12.69 5.20 -8.87
N ALA A 78 -11.95 5.82 -9.79
CA ALA A 78 -10.55 5.49 -10.02
C ALA A 78 -9.65 6.68 -9.69
N ARG A 79 -8.45 6.40 -9.17
CA ARG A 79 -7.54 7.43 -8.65
C ARG A 79 -7.21 8.53 -9.66
N ASN A 80 -7.16 8.19 -10.94
CA ASN A 80 -6.93 9.12 -12.05
C ASN A 80 -8.06 10.15 -12.31
N GLY A 81 -9.08 10.22 -11.45
CA GLY A 81 -10.18 11.19 -11.57
C GLY A 81 -11.43 10.67 -12.27
N THR A 82 -11.47 9.39 -12.65
CA THR A 82 -12.61 8.82 -13.37
C THR A 82 -13.70 8.34 -12.40
N LEU A 83 -14.94 8.79 -12.61
CA LEU A 83 -16.14 8.28 -11.95
C LEU A 83 -16.90 7.36 -12.90
N ARG A 84 -17.20 6.15 -12.44
CA ARG A 84 -17.93 5.14 -13.20
C ARG A 84 -19.22 4.76 -12.50
N ARG A 85 -20.17 4.24 -13.30
CA ARG A 85 -21.37 3.56 -12.84
C ARG A 85 -21.42 2.17 -13.45
N THR A 86 -21.52 1.15 -12.60
CA THR A 86 -21.85 -0.22 -13.00
C THR A 86 -23.29 -0.51 -12.61
N ASP A 87 -24.14 -0.84 -13.56
CA ASP A 87 -25.55 -1.13 -13.26
C ASP A 87 -25.76 -2.54 -12.67
N ALA A 88 -27.00 -2.84 -12.26
CA ALA A 88 -27.34 -4.11 -11.64
C ALA A 88 -27.18 -5.33 -12.58
N ALA A 89 -27.05 -5.11 -13.89
CA ALA A 89 -26.78 -6.14 -14.89
C ALA A 89 -25.28 -6.29 -15.21
N GLY A 90 -24.42 -5.46 -14.60
CA GLY A 90 -22.98 -5.47 -14.80
C GLY A 90 -22.50 -4.60 -15.99
N THR A 91 -23.34 -3.70 -16.52
CA THR A 91 -22.89 -2.78 -17.57
C THR A 91 -22.18 -1.59 -16.93
N THR A 92 -20.89 -1.40 -17.28
CA THR A 92 -20.07 -0.31 -16.73
C THR A 92 -19.93 0.86 -17.71
N THR A 93 -20.15 2.08 -17.22
CA THR A 93 -20.03 3.33 -17.98
C THR A 93 -19.21 4.37 -17.22
N VAL A 94 -18.43 5.17 -17.95
CA VAL A 94 -17.82 6.38 -17.38
C VAL A 94 -18.90 7.45 -17.34
N VAL A 95 -19.21 7.95 -16.14
CA VAL A 95 -20.26 8.95 -15.94
C VAL A 95 -19.71 10.34 -15.65
N GLY A 96 -18.41 10.46 -15.34
CA GLY A 96 -17.72 11.73 -15.21
C GLY A 96 -16.21 11.58 -15.06
N THR A 97 -15.49 12.67 -15.30
CA THR A 97 -14.04 12.76 -15.06
C THR A 97 -13.74 14.10 -14.40
N LEU A 98 -12.92 14.09 -13.35
CA LEU A 98 -12.38 15.27 -12.70
C LEU A 98 -10.91 15.41 -13.05
N ALA A 99 -10.47 16.65 -13.32
CA ALA A 99 -9.05 16.93 -13.31
C ALA A 99 -8.55 16.79 -11.87
N VAL A 100 -7.47 16.01 -11.69
CA VAL A 100 -6.88 15.71 -10.38
C VAL A 100 -5.38 15.93 -10.41
N TYR A 101 -4.81 16.30 -9.26
CA TYR A 101 -3.38 16.22 -9.01
C TYR A 101 -3.05 14.78 -8.63
N THR A 102 -2.08 14.17 -9.33
CA THR A 102 -1.63 12.80 -9.08
C THR A 102 -0.14 12.81 -8.78
N HIS A 103 0.19 12.55 -7.52
CA HIS A 103 1.54 12.27 -7.04
C HIS A 103 1.36 11.38 -5.80
N ASP A 104 2.15 10.33 -5.71
CA ASP A 104 2.02 9.26 -4.73
C ASP A 104 0.59 8.71 -4.60
N GLU A 105 -0.07 8.84 -3.44
CA GLU A 105 -1.44 8.35 -3.20
C GLU A 105 -2.54 9.31 -3.68
N GLU A 106 -2.18 10.51 -4.15
CA GLU A 106 -3.12 11.57 -4.46
C GLU A 106 -3.92 11.31 -5.75
N GLY A 107 -5.15 11.81 -5.78
CA GLY A 107 -6.08 11.60 -6.88
C GLY A 107 -7.54 11.75 -6.45
N LEU A 108 -8.45 11.09 -7.15
CA LEU A 108 -9.85 10.93 -6.73
C LEU A 108 -9.97 9.73 -5.78
N GLN A 109 -10.39 9.99 -4.54
CA GLN A 109 -10.47 9.02 -3.46
C GLN A 109 -11.92 8.52 -3.30
N GLY A 110 -12.68 9.10 -2.37
CA GLY A 110 -14.01 8.62 -1.98
C GLY A 110 -15.16 9.12 -2.86
N VAL A 111 -16.21 8.30 -2.91
CA VAL A 111 -17.54 8.67 -3.39
C VAL A 111 -18.59 8.40 -2.31
N GLY A 112 -19.43 9.39 -2.02
CA GLY A 112 -20.56 9.26 -1.11
C GLY A 112 -21.87 9.59 -1.79
N VAL A 113 -22.95 8.89 -1.41
CA VAL A 113 -24.30 9.11 -1.95
C VAL A 113 -25.19 9.69 -0.86
N ASP A 114 -25.81 10.83 -1.15
CA ASP A 114 -26.69 11.50 -0.19
C ASP A 114 -27.86 10.57 0.20
N PRO A 115 -28.23 10.45 1.50
CA PRO A 115 -29.37 9.63 1.90
C PRO A 115 -30.69 10.03 1.22
N GLY A 116 -30.81 11.28 0.75
CA GLY A 116 -31.93 11.79 -0.05
C GLY A 116 -31.78 11.63 -1.57
N PHE A 117 -30.82 10.83 -2.06
CA PHE A 117 -30.45 10.73 -3.49
C PHE A 117 -31.63 10.47 -4.42
N ALA A 118 -32.61 9.67 -4.00
CA ALA A 118 -33.81 9.38 -4.78
C ALA A 118 -34.60 10.65 -5.18
N THR A 119 -34.44 11.75 -4.44
CA THR A 119 -35.06 13.04 -4.73
C THR A 119 -34.06 14.09 -5.20
N ASN A 120 -32.91 14.22 -4.52
CA ASN A 120 -31.98 15.33 -4.77
C ASN A 120 -30.86 15.00 -5.77
N ARG A 121 -30.63 13.71 -6.07
CA ARG A 121 -29.55 13.22 -6.95
C ARG A 121 -28.14 13.66 -6.53
N ASN A 122 -27.95 14.05 -5.27
CA ASN A 122 -26.66 14.55 -4.77
C ASN A 122 -25.67 13.41 -4.52
N ILE A 123 -24.44 13.62 -4.96
CA ILE A 123 -23.29 12.79 -4.62
C ILE A 123 -22.15 13.67 -4.12
N TYR A 124 -21.18 13.07 -3.46
CA TYR A 124 -20.00 13.71 -2.89
C TYR A 124 -18.75 13.01 -3.41
N LEU A 125 -17.76 13.79 -3.81
CA LEU A 125 -16.47 13.29 -4.26
C LEU A 125 -15.37 13.97 -3.43
N TYR A 126 -14.42 13.18 -2.94
CA TYR A 126 -13.23 13.68 -2.24
C TYR A 126 -11.99 13.44 -3.11
N TYR A 127 -11.27 14.50 -3.44
CA TYR A 127 -10.20 14.42 -4.43
C TYR A 127 -9.15 15.52 -4.28
N ALA A 128 -8.00 15.30 -4.91
CA ALA A 128 -6.90 16.25 -5.03
C ALA A 128 -7.09 17.15 -6.26
N PRO A 129 -7.54 18.41 -6.15
CA PRO A 129 -7.60 19.32 -7.29
C PRO A 129 -6.19 19.71 -7.78
N PRO A 130 -5.99 19.94 -9.09
CA PRO A 130 -4.81 20.64 -9.58
C PRO A 130 -4.76 22.06 -9.04
N LEU A 131 -3.63 22.44 -8.45
CA LEU A 131 -3.36 23.77 -7.91
C LEU A 131 -2.07 24.33 -8.55
N SER A 132 -1.48 25.36 -7.94
CA SER A 132 -0.15 25.86 -8.31
C SER A 132 1.01 25.03 -7.75
N THR A 133 0.71 23.91 -7.07
CA THR A 133 1.72 23.02 -6.50
C THR A 133 2.52 22.34 -7.61
N PRO A 134 3.87 22.28 -7.54
CA PRO A 134 4.67 21.64 -8.57
C PRO A 134 4.34 20.15 -8.74
N ALA A 135 4.64 19.64 -9.93
CA ALA A 135 4.70 18.20 -10.17
C ALA A 135 6.03 17.63 -9.65
N GLY A 136 6.03 16.36 -9.25
CA GLY A 136 7.21 15.66 -8.74
C GLY A 136 7.40 15.82 -7.23
N ASP A 137 8.62 15.53 -6.76
CA ASP A 137 8.88 15.36 -5.33
C ASP A 137 9.25 16.69 -4.65
N ALA A 138 8.67 16.94 -3.49
CA ALA A 138 9.03 18.05 -2.63
C ALA A 138 10.37 17.77 -1.95
N PRO A 139 11.19 18.79 -1.71
CA PRO A 139 12.46 18.60 -1.03
C PRO A 139 12.23 18.14 0.41
N ALA A 140 12.98 17.12 0.85
CA ALA A 140 12.90 16.61 2.22
C ALA A 140 13.47 17.60 3.26
N THR A 141 14.33 18.53 2.82
CA THR A 141 14.91 19.59 3.67
C THR A 141 14.96 20.93 2.93
N GLY A 142 14.88 22.03 3.65
CA GLY A 142 14.83 23.39 3.10
C GLY A 142 14.40 24.41 4.13
N THR A 143 14.20 25.64 3.68
CA THR A 143 13.73 26.77 4.52
C THR A 143 12.37 27.30 4.09
N ASP A 144 11.89 26.93 2.90
CA ASP A 144 10.60 27.33 2.35
C ASP A 144 9.99 26.15 1.59
N PHE A 145 8.77 25.80 1.96
CA PHE A 145 7.98 24.71 1.37
C PHE A 145 6.61 25.21 0.88
N SER A 146 6.36 26.52 0.88
CA SER A 146 5.02 27.07 0.63
C SER A 146 4.49 26.72 -0.77
N ALA A 147 5.38 26.53 -1.75
CA ALA A 147 5.01 26.11 -3.09
C ALA A 147 4.32 24.74 -3.13
N TRP A 148 4.53 23.90 -2.11
CA TRP A 148 3.99 22.53 -2.03
C TRP A 148 2.71 22.44 -1.19
N GLN A 149 2.22 23.55 -0.63
CA GLN A 149 0.97 23.54 0.13
C GLN A 149 -0.23 23.44 -0.82
N GLY A 150 -1.09 22.47 -0.56
CA GLY A 150 -2.33 22.22 -1.29
C GLY A 150 -3.48 21.83 -0.38
N VAL A 151 -4.54 21.30 -0.98
CA VAL A 151 -5.71 20.79 -0.26
C VAL A 151 -6.24 19.53 -0.95
N ASN A 152 -6.80 18.60 -0.18
CA ASN A 152 -7.78 17.64 -0.66
C ASN A 152 -9.18 18.19 -0.42
N ARG A 153 -10.07 18.01 -1.38
CA ARG A 153 -11.35 18.74 -1.47
C ARG A 153 -12.53 17.80 -1.51
N LEU A 154 -13.46 18.01 -0.57
CA LEU A 154 -14.81 17.46 -0.62
C LEU A 154 -15.70 18.38 -1.45
N SER A 155 -16.26 17.87 -2.54
CA SER A 155 -17.22 18.59 -3.38
C SER A 155 -18.52 17.81 -3.53
N ARG A 156 -19.64 18.54 -3.58
CA ARG A 156 -20.95 18.00 -3.90
C ARG A 156 -21.27 18.22 -5.37
N PHE A 157 -21.83 17.21 -6.02
CA PHE A 157 -22.38 17.26 -7.37
C PHE A 157 -23.80 16.69 -7.40
N THR A 158 -24.47 16.87 -8.53
CA THR A 158 -25.69 16.15 -8.88
C THR A 158 -25.44 15.21 -10.06
N LEU A 159 -26.16 14.10 -10.10
CA LEU A 159 -26.25 13.26 -11.29
C LEU A 159 -27.49 13.62 -12.11
N ASN A 160 -27.31 13.78 -13.43
CA ASN A 160 -28.39 13.93 -14.39
C ASN A 160 -29.30 12.69 -14.40
N ALA A 161 -30.44 12.77 -15.08
CA ALA A 161 -31.39 11.64 -15.17
C ALA A 161 -30.77 10.39 -15.82
N ASP A 162 -29.82 10.57 -16.74
CA ASP A 162 -29.03 9.52 -17.38
C ASP A 162 -27.79 9.08 -16.57
N PHE A 163 -27.69 9.52 -15.31
CA PHE A 163 -26.57 9.31 -14.39
C PHE A 163 -25.24 9.99 -14.74
N THR A 164 -25.17 10.78 -15.81
CA THR A 164 -23.97 11.58 -16.08
C THR A 164 -23.74 12.64 -14.99
N LEU A 165 -22.47 12.89 -14.66
CA LEU A 165 -22.07 13.88 -13.67
C LEU A 165 -22.36 15.29 -14.19
N ASN A 166 -23.19 16.04 -13.46
CA ASN A 166 -23.44 17.44 -13.80
C ASN A 166 -22.31 18.33 -13.25
N GLN A 167 -21.30 18.59 -14.06
CA GLN A 167 -20.15 19.44 -13.70
C GLN A 167 -20.56 20.86 -13.26
N ALA A 168 -21.63 21.41 -13.84
CA ALA A 168 -22.10 22.75 -13.50
C ALA A 168 -22.77 22.83 -12.11
N SER A 169 -23.12 21.68 -11.52
CA SER A 169 -23.72 21.61 -10.17
C SER A 169 -22.70 21.58 -9.03
N LYS A 170 -21.41 21.59 -9.35
CA LYS A 170 -20.31 21.48 -8.39
C LYS A 170 -20.42 22.56 -7.31
N VAL A 171 -20.36 22.14 -6.05
CA VAL A 171 -20.13 23.03 -4.90
C VAL A 171 -18.99 22.48 -4.06
N ASP A 172 -17.98 23.30 -3.83
CA ASP A 172 -16.86 22.98 -2.94
C ASP A 172 -17.34 23.10 -1.48
N VAL A 173 -17.32 21.99 -0.75
CA VAL A 173 -17.90 21.90 0.61
C VAL A 173 -16.85 22.16 1.68
N LEU A 174 -15.72 21.46 1.58
CA LEU A 174 -14.66 21.49 2.59
C LEU A 174 -13.30 21.22 1.94
N ASP A 175 -12.31 22.03 2.32
CA ASP A 175 -10.90 21.80 2.02
C ASP A 175 -10.19 21.27 3.26
N VAL A 176 -9.48 20.16 3.08
CA VAL A 176 -8.55 19.56 4.04
C VAL A 176 -7.14 19.90 3.58
N PRO A 177 -6.28 20.53 4.41
CA PRO A 177 -4.90 20.83 4.02
C PRO A 177 -4.13 19.59 3.57
N ALA A 178 -3.18 19.75 2.66
CA ALA A 178 -2.26 18.70 2.21
C ALA A 178 -0.88 19.29 1.89
N ASP A 179 0.19 18.58 2.23
CA ASP A 179 1.59 18.91 1.89
C ASP A 179 1.99 18.06 0.66
N ARG A 180 1.92 18.63 -0.56
CA ARG A 180 2.12 17.92 -1.84
C ARG A 180 3.58 17.53 -2.09
N GLY A 181 3.77 16.59 -3.01
CA GLY A 181 5.10 16.14 -3.42
C GLY A 181 5.77 15.20 -2.42
N LEU A 182 5.02 14.70 -1.44
CA LEU A 182 5.47 13.70 -0.48
C LEU A 182 4.37 12.66 -0.29
N CYS A 183 4.78 11.40 -0.19
CA CYS A 183 4.03 10.31 0.39
C CYS A 183 3.77 10.61 1.88
N CYS A 184 2.67 10.21 2.54
CA CYS A 184 1.47 9.46 2.10
C CYS A 184 0.29 9.75 3.07
N HIS A 185 -0.77 8.94 3.00
CA HIS A 185 -1.94 8.89 3.86
C HIS A 185 -3.00 9.95 3.54
N VAL A 186 -3.78 9.66 2.51
CA VAL A 186 -4.86 10.54 2.05
C VAL A 186 -6.20 10.27 2.74
N GLY A 187 -6.42 9.05 3.25
CA GLY A 187 -7.73 8.59 3.72
C GLY A 187 -8.81 8.77 2.64
N GLY A 188 -9.93 9.39 3.01
CA GLY A 188 -10.86 9.96 2.04
C GLY A 188 -12.14 9.17 1.83
N ASP A 189 -12.55 8.34 2.79
CA ASP A 189 -13.82 7.60 2.71
C ASP A 189 -15.01 8.46 3.18
N ILE A 190 -16.20 8.18 2.66
CA ILE A 190 -17.41 8.99 2.89
C ILE A 190 -18.61 8.11 3.22
N ASP A 191 -19.23 8.32 4.38
CA ASP A 191 -20.51 7.68 4.74
C ASP A 191 -21.40 8.64 5.56
N PHE A 192 -22.64 8.20 5.86
CA PHE A 192 -23.67 9.02 6.49
C PHE A 192 -24.34 8.32 7.66
N ASP A 193 -24.57 9.07 8.74
CA ASP A 193 -25.47 8.60 9.81
C ASP A 193 -26.95 8.68 9.42
N ALA A 194 -27.83 8.11 10.26
CA ALA A 194 -29.27 8.12 10.04
C ALA A 194 -29.91 9.53 10.04
N ALA A 195 -29.22 10.55 10.57
CA ALA A 195 -29.65 11.94 10.50
C ALA A 195 -29.15 12.65 9.23
N GLY A 196 -28.41 11.93 8.37
CA GLY A 196 -27.80 12.44 7.15
C GLY A 196 -26.69 13.45 7.41
N ASN A 197 -25.94 13.30 8.51
CA ASN A 197 -24.64 13.96 8.66
C ASN A 197 -23.61 13.16 7.88
N LEU A 198 -22.76 13.87 7.13
CA LEU A 198 -21.65 13.31 6.38
C LEU A 198 -20.47 13.09 7.31
N TYR A 199 -19.88 11.91 7.25
CA TYR A 199 -18.60 11.58 7.84
C TYR A 199 -17.55 11.49 6.73
N LEU A 200 -16.36 12.06 6.97
CA LEU A 200 -15.21 11.99 6.07
C LEU A 200 -13.98 11.53 6.85
N SER A 201 -13.31 10.47 6.40
CA SER A 201 -12.01 10.09 6.94
C SER A 201 -10.90 10.88 6.24
N THR A 202 -9.89 11.30 6.99
CA THR A 202 -8.74 12.02 6.46
C THR A 202 -7.46 11.41 7.01
N GLY A 203 -6.54 11.05 6.13
CA GLY A 203 -5.20 10.61 6.53
C GLY A 203 -4.38 11.76 7.11
N ASP A 204 -3.31 11.43 7.81
CA ASP A 204 -2.46 12.39 8.51
C ASP A 204 -1.53 13.18 7.60
N ASP A 205 -1.46 12.83 6.31
CA ASP A 205 -0.64 13.46 5.27
C ASP A 205 0.82 13.55 5.73
N THR A 206 1.32 12.51 6.42
CA THR A 206 2.67 12.50 6.99
C THR A 206 3.51 11.43 6.34
N ASN A 207 4.67 11.86 5.86
CA ASN A 207 5.69 10.99 5.31
C ASN A 207 6.24 10.07 6.41
N PRO A 208 6.10 8.75 6.24
CA PRO A 208 6.52 7.81 7.27
C PRO A 208 8.00 7.43 7.15
N PHE A 209 8.66 7.76 6.04
CA PHE A 209 10.08 7.49 5.82
C PHE A 209 10.98 8.36 6.71
N ASP A 210 12.26 7.97 6.85
CA ASP A 210 13.26 8.57 7.75
C ASP A 210 12.87 8.56 9.23
N SER A 211 11.96 7.65 9.61
CA SER A 211 11.49 7.45 10.99
C SER A 211 11.88 6.08 11.57
N ALA A 212 12.58 5.22 10.82
CA ALA A 212 12.91 3.85 11.21
C ALA A 212 11.67 3.03 11.63
N GLY A 213 10.54 3.24 10.94
CA GLY A 213 9.28 2.55 11.19
C GLY A 213 8.53 2.98 12.46
N TYR A 214 8.97 4.03 13.16
CA TYR A 214 8.28 4.56 14.35
C TYR A 214 7.53 5.87 14.03
N ALA A 215 6.88 6.47 15.03
CA ALA A 215 6.20 7.76 14.87
C ALA A 215 7.11 8.85 14.22
N PRO A 216 6.70 9.43 13.06
CA PRO A 216 7.38 10.55 12.41
C PRO A 216 7.02 11.87 13.12
N ILE A 217 7.88 12.30 14.03
CA ILE A 217 7.73 13.52 14.85
C ILE A 217 8.96 14.44 14.70
N ASP A 218 9.42 14.66 13.46
CA ASP A 218 10.69 15.33 13.19
C ASP A 218 10.60 16.87 13.24
N GLU A 219 11.05 17.43 14.36
CA GLU A 219 11.03 18.86 14.66
C GLU A 219 12.28 19.64 14.20
N ARG A 220 13.16 19.04 13.39
CA ARG A 220 14.31 19.79 12.85
C ARG A 220 13.80 20.97 11.99
N THR A 221 14.31 22.18 12.23
CA THR A 221 13.79 23.41 11.63
C THR A 221 14.01 23.50 10.12
N ASN A 222 14.97 22.76 9.58
CA ASN A 222 15.22 22.65 8.14
C ASN A 222 14.49 21.44 7.52
N ARG A 223 13.71 20.68 8.27
CA ARG A 223 12.96 19.53 7.77
C ARG A 223 11.63 19.98 7.16
N ASN A 224 11.26 19.36 6.05
CA ASN A 224 9.94 19.54 5.45
C ASN A 224 8.86 19.19 6.50
N PRO A 225 7.83 20.04 6.69
CA PRO A 225 6.72 19.77 7.62
C PRO A 225 6.08 18.40 7.43
N GLY A 226 6.10 17.84 6.22
CA GLY A 226 5.64 16.49 5.89
C GLY A 226 6.14 15.35 6.78
N TYR A 227 7.20 15.54 7.58
CA TYR A 227 7.79 14.51 8.44
C TYR A 227 7.41 14.64 9.93
N ASP A 228 6.37 15.42 10.24
CA ASP A 228 5.95 15.70 11.61
C ASP A 228 4.43 15.53 11.76
N ALA A 229 3.99 14.34 12.17
CA ALA A 229 2.58 14.00 12.40
C ALA A 229 1.95 14.83 13.55
N GLN A 230 2.76 15.50 14.37
CA GLN A 230 2.26 16.37 15.42
C GLN A 230 1.57 17.61 14.85
N ARG A 231 1.90 18.01 13.62
CA ARG A 231 1.26 19.16 12.94
C ARG A 231 -0.16 18.84 12.47
N SER A 232 -0.47 17.56 12.25
CA SER A 232 -1.68 17.05 11.61
C SER A 232 -2.50 16.18 12.57
N ALA A 233 -2.24 14.87 12.65
CA ALA A 233 -2.99 13.92 13.48
C ALA A 233 -3.07 14.35 14.94
N GLY A 234 -1.92 14.78 15.50
CA GLY A 234 -1.79 15.28 16.87
C GLY A 234 -2.25 16.73 17.09
N ASN A 235 -2.81 17.42 16.09
CA ASN A 235 -3.20 18.82 16.18
C ASN A 235 -4.73 18.97 16.20
N THR A 236 -5.27 19.59 17.26
CA THR A 236 -6.72 19.84 17.41
C THR A 236 -7.25 20.92 16.47
N ASN A 237 -6.36 21.71 15.87
CA ASN A 237 -6.68 22.80 14.95
C ASN A 237 -6.40 22.46 13.47
N ASP A 238 -6.17 21.18 13.16
CA ASP A 238 -5.95 20.66 11.81
C ASP A 238 -7.00 19.58 11.47
N LEU A 239 -7.29 19.38 10.18
CA LEU A 239 -8.31 18.45 9.71
C LEU A 239 -7.75 17.10 9.25
N ARG A 240 -6.43 16.94 9.17
CA ARG A 240 -5.74 15.70 8.76
C ARG A 240 -5.58 14.72 9.92
N GLY A 241 -5.67 13.41 9.65
CA GLY A 241 -5.60 12.33 10.65
C GLY A 241 -6.83 12.31 11.56
N LYS A 242 -8.03 12.46 10.95
CA LYS A 242 -9.32 12.67 11.64
C LYS A 242 -10.45 11.85 11.01
N ILE A 243 -11.50 11.66 11.79
CA ILE A 243 -12.85 11.45 11.27
C ILE A 243 -13.62 12.76 11.48
N LEU A 244 -14.01 13.39 10.38
CA LEU A 244 -14.78 14.63 10.37
C LEU A 244 -16.27 14.32 10.30
N ARG A 245 -17.11 15.14 10.94
CA ARG A 245 -18.57 15.02 10.86
C ARG A 245 -19.21 16.38 10.64
N ILE A 246 -19.92 16.53 9.52
CA ILE A 246 -20.58 17.78 9.11
C ILE A 246 -22.01 17.52 8.62
N LYS A 247 -22.86 18.55 8.62
CA LYS A 247 -24.15 18.52 7.93
C LYS A 247 -24.10 19.39 6.69
N VAL A 248 -24.09 18.78 5.51
CA VAL A 248 -24.14 19.54 4.26
C VAL A 248 -25.55 20.09 4.05
N ASN A 249 -25.64 21.39 3.84
CA ASN A 249 -26.87 22.14 3.62
C ASN A 249 -27.29 22.05 2.14
N ALA A 250 -28.56 22.36 1.85
CA ALA A 250 -29.09 22.32 0.49
C ALA A 250 -28.32 23.23 -0.50
N ASN A 251 -27.73 24.34 -0.05
CA ASN A 251 -26.91 25.21 -0.88
C ASN A 251 -25.45 24.72 -1.05
N GLY A 252 -25.06 23.60 -0.43
CA GLY A 252 -23.72 23.01 -0.50
C GLY A 252 -22.72 23.57 0.51
N THR A 253 -23.07 24.62 1.27
CA THR A 253 -22.34 24.94 2.52
C THR A 253 -22.56 23.85 3.56
N TYR A 254 -21.83 23.84 4.66
CA TYR A 254 -22.10 22.91 5.76
C TYR A 254 -22.33 23.62 7.09
N SER A 255 -22.96 22.90 8.02
CA SER A 255 -23.10 23.27 9.42
C SER A 255 -22.47 22.20 10.33
N ILE A 256 -22.15 22.56 11.57
CA ILE A 256 -21.56 21.65 12.55
C ILE A 256 -22.67 20.97 13.37
N PRO A 257 -22.80 19.63 13.30
CA PRO A 257 -23.70 18.88 14.17
C PRO A 257 -23.26 18.95 15.64
N SER A 258 -24.22 18.91 16.56
CA SER A 258 -23.90 18.76 17.98
C SER A 258 -23.26 17.39 18.27
N GLY A 259 -22.35 17.34 19.23
CA GLY A 259 -21.71 16.09 19.68
C GLY A 259 -20.40 15.74 18.98
N ASN A 260 -19.85 16.67 18.19
CA ASN A 260 -18.43 16.60 17.78
C ASN A 260 -17.50 16.83 18.98
N LEU A 261 -16.23 16.45 18.84
CA LEU A 261 -15.24 16.48 19.92
C LEU A 261 -15.03 17.89 20.49
N PHE A 262 -15.11 18.91 19.63
CA PHE A 262 -14.96 20.30 20.02
C PHE A 262 -16.22 21.09 19.66
N ALA A 263 -16.71 21.89 20.61
CA ALA A 263 -17.85 22.77 20.36
C ALA A 263 -17.45 23.93 19.42
N PRO A 264 -18.35 24.40 18.53
CA PRO A 264 -18.11 25.58 17.71
C PRO A 264 -17.64 26.79 18.53
N GLY A 265 -16.59 27.46 18.07
CA GLY A 265 -15.99 28.62 18.74
C GLY A 265 -14.96 28.28 19.85
N THR A 266 -14.70 27.00 20.11
CA THR A 266 -13.63 26.59 21.03
C THR A 266 -12.27 26.99 20.44
N ALA A 267 -11.52 27.84 21.15
CA ALA A 267 -10.25 28.37 20.68
C ALA A 267 -9.23 27.24 20.42
N LYS A 268 -8.44 27.38 19.34
CA LYS A 268 -7.40 26.41 18.92
C LYS A 268 -7.93 25.01 18.60
N THR A 269 -9.18 24.92 18.13
CA THR A 269 -9.78 23.65 17.74
C THR A 269 -10.62 23.79 16.48
N ARG A 270 -10.78 22.68 15.75
CA ARG A 270 -11.71 22.55 14.62
C ARG A 270 -12.99 21.84 15.04
N PRO A 271 -14.16 22.49 14.97
CA PRO A 271 -15.43 21.88 15.38
C PRO A 271 -15.94 20.78 14.43
N GLU A 272 -15.33 20.62 13.25
CA GLU A 272 -15.59 19.53 12.31
C GLU A 272 -15.15 18.16 12.85
N ILE A 273 -14.19 18.14 13.80
CA ILE A 273 -13.57 16.91 14.30
C ILE A 273 -14.58 16.13 15.17
N TYR A 274 -14.97 14.94 14.72
CA TYR A 274 -15.68 13.97 15.54
C TYR A 274 -14.71 13.07 16.30
N ALA A 275 -13.71 12.53 15.60
CA ALA A 275 -12.62 11.78 16.20
C ALA A 275 -11.27 12.20 15.61
N MET A 276 -10.21 12.08 16.40
CA MET A 276 -8.85 12.47 16.01
C MET A 276 -7.80 11.44 16.42
N GLY A 277 -6.58 11.62 15.94
CA GLY A 277 -5.44 10.81 16.34
C GLY A 277 -5.40 9.49 15.59
N PHE A 278 -5.63 9.54 14.29
CA PHE A 278 -5.46 8.43 13.35
C PHE A 278 -4.30 8.72 12.41
N ARG A 279 -3.62 7.68 11.92
CA ARG A 279 -2.54 7.79 10.93
C ARG A 279 -3.10 7.79 9.52
N ASN A 280 -3.71 6.69 9.10
CA ASN A 280 -4.37 6.55 7.81
C ASN A 280 -5.69 5.75 7.98
N PRO A 281 -6.78 6.42 8.43
CA PRO A 281 -8.10 5.80 8.56
C PRO A 281 -8.71 5.61 7.17
N PHE A 282 -8.20 4.65 6.42
CA PHE A 282 -8.34 4.61 4.96
C PHE A 282 -9.75 4.25 4.50
N ARG A 283 -10.41 3.32 5.21
CA ARG A 283 -11.83 2.99 5.03
C ARG A 283 -12.57 3.01 6.36
N MET A 284 -13.80 3.50 6.32
CA MET A 284 -14.71 3.54 7.47
C MET A 284 -16.17 3.32 7.07
N SER A 285 -17.00 2.92 8.01
CA SER A 285 -18.44 2.92 7.82
C SER A 285 -19.17 3.42 9.07
N VAL A 286 -20.34 4.02 8.88
CA VAL A 286 -21.24 4.43 9.95
C VAL A 286 -22.38 3.44 10.04
N ASP A 287 -22.45 2.71 11.15
CA ASP A 287 -23.61 1.88 11.44
C ASP A 287 -24.81 2.77 11.78
N LYS A 288 -25.68 2.98 10.79
CA LYS A 288 -26.85 3.88 10.87
C LYS A 288 -27.78 3.56 12.06
N ALA A 289 -27.85 2.30 12.48
CA ALA A 289 -28.71 1.91 13.61
C ALA A 289 -28.20 2.42 14.96
N THR A 290 -26.88 2.54 15.12
CA THR A 290 -26.25 2.88 16.41
C THR A 290 -25.49 4.22 16.39
N GLY A 291 -25.13 4.72 15.21
CA GLY A 291 -24.27 5.89 15.02
C GLY A 291 -22.77 5.61 15.27
N ILE A 292 -22.39 4.36 15.46
CA ILE A 292 -20.99 3.95 15.71
C ILE A 292 -20.24 3.94 14.38
N VAL A 293 -19.02 4.48 14.39
CA VAL A 293 -18.13 4.44 13.22
C VAL A 293 -17.13 3.30 13.39
N TYR A 294 -17.02 2.43 12.39
CA TYR A 294 -16.00 1.38 12.31
C TYR A 294 -14.92 1.82 11.34
N VAL A 295 -13.65 1.74 11.73
CA VAL A 295 -12.52 2.29 10.98
C VAL A 295 -11.41 1.25 10.91
N GLY A 296 -10.78 1.09 9.75
CA GLY A 296 -9.45 0.48 9.65
C GLY A 296 -8.39 1.57 9.60
N ASP A 297 -7.43 1.56 10.53
CA ASP A 297 -6.34 2.53 10.62
C ASP A 297 -4.99 1.82 10.49
N TYR A 298 -4.17 2.26 9.54
CA TYR A 298 -2.84 1.71 9.34
C TYR A 298 -1.90 2.29 10.39
N GLY A 299 -1.17 1.43 11.09
CA GLY A 299 -0.08 1.83 11.95
C GLY A 299 1.27 1.88 11.24
N PRO A 300 2.37 2.06 11.99
CA PRO A 300 3.72 2.19 11.43
C PRO A 300 4.45 0.83 11.37
N ASP A 301 5.64 0.81 10.77
CA ASP A 301 6.27 -0.43 10.26
C ASP A 301 7.52 -0.91 11.04
N ALA A 302 7.75 -0.44 12.27
CA ALA A 302 8.93 -0.81 13.05
C ALA A 302 8.98 -2.33 13.34
N GLY A 303 10.01 -3.04 12.88
CA GLY A 303 10.13 -4.48 13.13
C GLY A 303 10.33 -4.89 14.60
N THR A 304 10.72 -3.97 15.49
CA THR A 304 11.00 -4.30 16.90
C THR A 304 10.57 -3.19 17.87
N THR A 305 10.19 -3.58 19.09
CA THR A 305 9.98 -2.63 20.20
C THR A 305 11.31 -2.12 20.75
N SER A 306 11.40 -0.82 21.01
CA SER A 306 12.57 -0.16 21.58
C SER A 306 12.23 0.94 22.59
N ALA A 307 13.25 1.61 23.12
CA ALA A 307 13.04 2.78 23.97
C ALA A 307 12.24 3.89 23.26
N ARG A 308 12.29 3.97 21.93
CA ARG A 308 11.55 4.94 21.13
C ARG A 308 10.06 4.61 21.06
N GLY A 309 9.68 3.36 20.82
CA GLY A 309 8.28 2.99 20.62
C GLY A 309 8.08 1.48 20.47
N PRO A 310 6.82 1.04 20.37
CA PRO A 310 6.49 -0.35 20.06
C PRO A 310 6.91 -0.73 18.63
N SER A 311 7.00 -2.04 18.38
CA SER A 311 6.96 -2.59 17.02
C SER A 311 5.65 -2.22 16.32
N GLY A 312 5.65 -2.30 14.99
CA GLY A 312 4.53 -1.99 14.13
C GLY A 312 3.29 -2.81 14.49
N GLN A 313 2.16 -2.14 14.53
CA GLN A 313 0.85 -2.75 14.76
C GLN A 313 -0.21 -1.86 14.12
N VAL A 314 -1.29 -2.44 13.63
CA VAL A 314 -2.39 -1.77 12.95
C VAL A 314 -3.70 -2.02 13.68
N GLU A 315 -4.73 -1.23 13.38
CA GLU A 315 -5.92 -1.13 14.22
C GLU A 315 -7.24 -1.23 13.43
N PHE A 316 -8.20 -1.97 13.99
CA PHE A 316 -9.61 -1.70 13.77
C PHE A 316 -10.14 -0.93 14.97
N ASP A 317 -10.79 0.20 14.70
CA ASP A 317 -11.41 1.05 15.71
C ASP A 317 -12.92 1.00 15.64
N ARG A 318 -13.53 1.09 16.83
CA ARG A 318 -14.98 1.20 17.02
C ARG A 318 -15.28 2.50 17.76
N VAL A 319 -15.51 3.55 16.99
CA VAL A 319 -15.74 4.91 17.47
C VAL A 319 -17.18 5.06 17.96
N THR A 320 -17.38 4.73 19.24
CA THR A 320 -18.70 4.82 19.92
C THR A 320 -19.10 6.24 20.32
N GLY A 321 -18.18 7.20 20.18
CA GLY A 321 -18.38 8.60 20.51
C GLY A 321 -17.13 9.42 20.23
N PRO A 322 -17.22 10.76 20.28
CA PRO A 322 -16.11 11.62 19.94
C PRO A 322 -14.90 11.38 20.87
N GLY A 323 -13.68 11.48 20.34
CA GLY A 323 -12.47 11.20 21.11
C GLY A 323 -11.16 11.29 20.34
N ASN A 324 -10.05 11.11 21.07
CA ASN A 324 -8.70 10.97 20.54
C ASN A 324 -8.30 9.48 20.56
N TYR A 325 -7.76 8.96 19.46
CA TYR A 325 -7.35 7.56 19.28
C TYR A 325 -5.83 7.37 19.27
N GLY A 326 -5.08 8.45 19.55
CA GLY A 326 -3.73 8.34 20.12
C GLY A 326 -2.59 8.73 19.19
N TRP A 327 -2.69 8.47 17.88
CA TRP A 327 -1.62 8.79 16.94
C TRP A 327 -1.28 10.30 16.92
N PRO A 328 0.01 10.71 16.89
CA PRO A 328 1.23 9.90 16.77
C PRO A 328 1.90 9.47 18.08
N TYR A 329 1.25 9.67 19.23
CA TYR A 329 1.88 9.50 20.54
C TYR A 329 1.62 8.14 21.17
N CYS A 330 0.48 7.56 20.83
CA CYS A 330 -0.07 6.36 21.44
C CYS A 330 -0.68 5.46 20.37
N THR A 331 -0.68 4.16 20.62
CA THR A 331 -1.29 3.14 19.75
C THR A 331 -1.82 1.98 20.60
N GLY A 332 -2.67 1.15 20.00
CA GLY A 332 -3.16 -0.10 20.55
C GLY A 332 -3.95 0.12 21.83
N THR A 333 -3.57 -0.58 22.90
CA THR A 333 -4.27 -0.47 24.18
C THR A 333 -3.78 0.68 25.08
N ASN A 334 -2.95 1.58 24.56
CA ASN A 334 -2.38 2.73 25.29
C ASN A 334 -1.58 2.34 26.54
N THR A 335 -0.99 1.14 26.55
CA THR A 335 -0.09 0.72 27.62
C THR A 335 1.27 1.41 27.49
N ALA A 336 2.07 1.40 28.57
CA ALA A 336 3.39 2.02 28.56
C ALA A 336 4.35 1.44 27.49
N THR A 337 4.19 0.16 27.13
CA THR A 337 4.96 -0.50 26.08
C THR A 337 4.51 -0.10 24.67
N GLU A 338 3.24 0.26 24.51
CA GLU A 338 2.64 0.71 23.24
C GLU A 338 2.68 2.25 23.08
N THR A 339 3.39 2.94 23.98
CA THR A 339 3.48 4.40 23.97
C THR A 339 4.78 4.83 23.29
N TYR A 340 4.74 5.85 22.44
CA TYR A 340 5.94 6.44 21.86
C TYR A 340 6.65 7.34 22.88
N ALA A 341 7.96 7.49 22.71
CA ALA A 341 8.77 8.47 23.43
C ALA A 341 8.96 9.70 22.55
N GLU A 342 9.14 10.85 23.21
CA GLU A 342 9.82 11.98 22.61
C GLU A 342 11.12 11.52 21.94
N TRP A 343 11.40 12.00 20.74
CA TRP A 343 12.57 11.57 19.98
C TRP A 343 13.33 12.76 19.42
N ASP A 344 14.59 12.89 19.83
CA ASP A 344 15.49 13.87 19.25
C ASP A 344 16.09 13.28 17.97
N PHE A 345 15.57 13.69 16.81
CA PHE A 345 16.05 13.26 15.50
C PHE A 345 17.48 13.72 15.17
N ALA A 346 17.96 14.80 15.80
CA ALA A 346 19.33 15.28 15.58
C ALA A 346 20.35 14.49 16.43
N ALA A 347 19.98 14.16 17.67
CA ALA A 347 20.82 13.38 18.58
C ALA A 347 20.68 11.86 18.42
N GLY A 348 19.57 11.38 17.86
CA GLY A 348 19.24 9.96 17.77
C GLY A 348 18.94 9.34 19.14
N THR A 349 18.27 10.08 20.04
CA THR A 349 18.04 9.65 21.42
C THR A 349 16.58 9.77 21.85
N ALA A 350 16.11 8.77 22.61
CA ALA A 350 14.77 8.77 23.19
C ALA A 350 14.70 9.60 24.49
N GLY A 351 13.63 10.38 24.61
CA GLY A 351 13.24 11.13 25.80
C GLY A 351 12.18 10.40 26.63
N ALA A 352 11.29 11.16 27.25
CA ALA A 352 10.20 10.62 28.05
C ALA A 352 9.07 10.05 27.18
N LYS A 353 8.38 9.01 27.67
CA LYS A 353 7.16 8.49 27.06
C LYS A 353 6.00 9.47 27.22
N PHE A 354 5.14 9.57 26.21
CA PHE A 354 3.96 10.44 26.24
C PHE A 354 2.91 9.96 27.26
N ASN A 355 2.05 10.86 27.74
CA ASN A 355 0.98 10.53 28.68
C ASN A 355 -0.33 10.21 27.96
N CYS A 356 -0.52 8.98 27.51
CA CYS A 356 -1.70 8.60 26.72
C CYS A 356 -3.03 8.82 27.47
N THR A 357 -3.12 8.39 28.73
CA THR A 357 -4.38 8.46 29.50
C THR A 357 -4.70 9.88 29.98
N GLY A 358 -3.70 10.65 30.39
CA GLY A 358 -3.86 12.03 30.86
C GLY A 358 -3.91 13.08 29.74
N GLY A 359 -3.72 12.67 28.49
CA GLY A 359 -3.61 13.56 27.33
C GLY A 359 -2.16 13.79 26.94
N PRO A 360 -1.70 13.29 25.79
CA PRO A 360 -0.34 13.54 25.33
C PRO A 360 -0.14 15.05 25.07
N THR A 361 1.09 15.52 25.33
CA THR A 361 1.46 16.91 25.07
C THR A 361 2.00 17.02 23.67
N ASN A 362 1.44 17.94 22.88
CA ASN A 362 1.96 18.33 21.58
C ASN A 362 2.79 19.61 21.75
N ASN A 363 4.10 19.43 21.89
CA ASN A 363 5.12 20.45 22.10
C ASN A 363 5.78 20.92 20.79
N SER A 364 5.43 20.34 19.64
CA SER A 364 5.95 20.77 18.34
C SER A 364 5.70 22.26 18.11
N PHE A 365 6.73 22.96 17.62
CA PHE A 365 6.61 24.36 17.20
C PHE A 365 5.65 24.53 16.01
N ARG A 366 5.26 23.43 15.34
CA ARG A 366 4.26 23.41 14.27
C ARG A 366 2.83 23.22 14.80
N ASN A 367 2.63 23.00 16.10
CA ASN A 367 1.31 22.86 16.69
C ASN A 367 0.57 24.20 16.75
N THR A 368 -0.59 24.26 16.11
CA THR A 368 -1.50 25.42 16.17
C THR A 368 -2.72 25.18 17.07
N GLY A 369 -2.84 23.97 17.62
CA GLY A 369 -3.93 23.50 18.46
C GLY A 369 -3.66 23.61 19.96
N LEU A 370 -4.37 22.80 20.73
CA LEU A 370 -4.16 22.65 22.17
C LEU A 370 -2.78 22.03 22.44
N ALA A 371 -2.12 22.50 23.50
CA ALA A 371 -0.84 21.94 23.93
C ALA A 371 -1.01 20.55 24.56
N THR A 372 -2.13 20.30 25.23
CA THR A 372 -2.48 18.99 25.81
C THR A 372 -3.73 18.47 25.12
N LEU A 373 -3.63 17.28 24.54
CA LEU A 373 -4.72 16.64 23.83
C LEU A 373 -5.71 15.97 24.79
N PRO A 374 -6.94 15.65 24.33
CA PRO A 374 -7.79 14.69 25.04
C PRO A 374 -7.04 13.36 25.25
N GLY A 375 -7.31 12.68 26.36
CA GLY A 375 -6.76 11.35 26.62
C GLY A 375 -7.08 10.37 25.48
N ALA A 376 -6.09 9.56 25.11
CA ALA A 376 -6.21 8.55 24.07
C ALA A 376 -7.17 7.43 24.50
N LYS A 377 -8.00 6.99 23.57
CA LYS A 377 -8.87 5.82 23.69
C LYS A 377 -8.16 4.61 23.09
N PRO A 378 -8.34 3.41 23.66
CA PRO A 378 -7.70 2.21 23.14
C PRO A 378 -8.37 1.74 21.84
N ALA A 379 -7.58 1.11 20.98
CA ALA A 379 -8.05 0.39 19.81
C ALA A 379 -9.06 -0.71 20.18
N TRP A 380 -9.98 -1.02 19.26
CA TRP A 380 -10.94 -2.11 19.47
C TRP A 380 -10.32 -3.49 19.18
N ILE A 381 -9.64 -3.62 18.05
CA ILE A 381 -8.78 -4.76 17.71
C ILE A 381 -7.46 -4.19 17.23
N ARG A 382 -6.36 -4.55 17.89
CA ARG A 382 -5.00 -4.28 17.42
C ARG A 382 -4.36 -5.58 16.99
N TYR A 383 -3.54 -5.55 15.96
CA TYR A 383 -2.79 -6.73 15.52
C TYR A 383 -1.51 -6.33 14.79
N GLY A 384 -0.56 -7.27 14.70
CA GLY A 384 0.78 -7.02 14.17
C GLY A 384 1.85 -6.86 15.26
N GLY A 385 3.11 -7.01 14.88
CA GLY A 385 4.26 -6.89 15.78
C GLY A 385 4.09 -7.62 17.13
N ASP A 386 4.39 -6.92 18.23
CA ASP A 386 4.31 -7.45 19.60
C ASP A 386 2.86 -7.70 20.05
N ALA A 387 1.85 -7.14 19.36
CA ALA A 387 0.45 -7.45 19.63
C ALA A 387 0.10 -8.89 19.28
N GLY A 388 0.85 -9.49 18.36
CA GLY A 388 0.45 -10.70 17.66
C GLY A 388 -0.76 -10.44 16.77
N THR A 389 -1.22 -11.49 16.11
CA THR A 389 -2.37 -11.41 15.20
C THR A 389 -3.42 -12.43 15.61
N PRO A 390 -4.72 -12.07 15.64
CA PRO A 390 -5.79 -13.05 15.80
C PRO A 390 -5.57 -14.21 14.83
N SER A 391 -5.63 -15.45 15.32
CA SER A 391 -5.28 -16.63 14.52
C SER A 391 -6.08 -16.73 13.22
N GLU A 392 -7.31 -16.25 13.26
CA GLU A 392 -8.27 -16.20 12.19
C GLU A 392 -7.83 -15.25 11.07
N PHE A 393 -7.06 -14.19 11.37
CA PHE A 393 -6.54 -13.25 10.38
C PHE A 393 -5.39 -13.84 9.56
N GLY A 394 -4.72 -14.88 10.08
CA GLY A 394 -3.51 -15.44 9.46
C GLY A 394 -2.28 -14.55 9.66
N GLY A 395 -1.26 -14.72 8.81
CA GLY A 395 -0.04 -13.90 8.83
C GLY A 395 0.18 -13.17 7.51
N GLY A 396 1.17 -12.28 7.47
CA GLY A 396 1.52 -11.43 6.32
C GLY A 396 1.17 -9.96 6.55
N SER A 397 1.01 -9.21 5.46
CA SER A 397 0.74 -7.76 5.41
C SER A 397 -0.25 -7.26 6.47
N GLU A 398 -0.02 -6.05 6.99
CA GLU A 398 -0.85 -5.41 8.02
C GLU A 398 -1.56 -4.20 7.42
N SER A 399 -2.77 -4.38 6.91
CA SER A 399 -3.42 -3.37 6.05
C SER A 399 -4.94 -3.32 6.24
N PRO A 400 -5.40 -2.94 7.44
CA PRO A 400 -6.80 -3.03 7.82
C PRO A 400 -7.65 -2.07 6.99
N MET A 401 -8.76 -2.60 6.48
CA MET A 401 -9.73 -1.85 5.71
C MET A 401 -11.06 -1.91 6.46
N GLY A 402 -11.63 -0.76 6.79
CA GLY A 402 -13.00 -0.69 7.32
C GLY A 402 -13.99 -1.45 6.44
N GLY A 403 -15.16 -1.74 6.99
CA GLY A 403 -16.25 -2.39 6.26
C GLY A 403 -17.59 -2.14 6.92
N PRO A 404 -18.71 -2.57 6.34
CA PRO A 404 -20.03 -2.23 6.85
C PRO A 404 -20.49 -3.19 7.96
N VAL A 405 -21.41 -2.71 8.79
CA VAL A 405 -22.21 -3.57 9.68
C VAL A 405 -23.47 -4.01 8.94
N TYR A 406 -23.74 -5.32 8.89
CA TYR A 406 -24.99 -5.79 8.31
C TYR A 406 -26.17 -5.47 9.23
N ARG A 407 -27.25 -4.90 8.66
CA ARG A 407 -28.50 -4.65 9.37
C ARG A 407 -29.65 -5.32 8.65
N TYR A 408 -30.25 -6.31 9.30
CA TYR A 408 -31.36 -7.05 8.73
C TYR A 408 -32.64 -6.20 8.70
N ASP A 409 -33.27 -6.15 7.53
CA ASP A 409 -34.58 -5.53 7.35
C ASP A 409 -35.60 -6.58 6.89
N ALA A 410 -36.56 -6.89 7.77
CA ALA A 410 -37.65 -7.81 7.47
C ALA A 410 -38.59 -7.28 6.37
N ALA A 411 -38.69 -5.96 6.21
CA ALA A 411 -39.53 -5.33 5.19
C ALA A 411 -38.87 -5.31 3.80
N ASN A 412 -37.56 -5.57 3.72
CA ASN A 412 -36.85 -5.62 2.45
C ASN A 412 -37.37 -6.81 1.62
N PRO A 413 -37.96 -6.57 0.42
CA PRO A 413 -38.56 -7.63 -0.39
C PRO A 413 -37.52 -8.52 -1.09
N SER A 414 -36.24 -8.17 -1.05
CA SER A 414 -35.17 -8.96 -1.65
C SER A 414 -35.16 -10.38 -1.11
N THR A 415 -35.18 -11.36 -2.03
CA THR A 415 -35.08 -12.78 -1.70
C THR A 415 -33.64 -13.25 -1.54
N THR A 416 -32.67 -12.41 -1.90
CA THR A 416 -31.23 -12.71 -1.80
C THR A 416 -30.52 -11.91 -0.71
N LYS A 417 -31.26 -11.14 0.10
CA LYS A 417 -30.71 -10.46 1.28
C LYS A 417 -30.18 -11.47 2.29
N PHE A 418 -29.16 -11.09 3.04
CA PHE A 418 -28.61 -11.96 4.07
C PHE A 418 -29.66 -12.24 5.17
N PRO A 419 -29.61 -13.40 5.84
CA PRO A 419 -30.60 -13.73 6.85
C PRO A 419 -30.37 -12.94 8.15
N GLN A 420 -31.41 -12.88 8.99
CA GLN A 420 -31.37 -12.17 10.28
C GLN A 420 -30.22 -12.59 11.20
N THR A 421 -29.67 -13.80 11.02
CA THR A 421 -28.55 -14.31 11.79
C THR A 421 -27.24 -13.54 11.59
N PHE A 422 -27.13 -12.71 10.54
CA PHE A 422 -25.99 -11.81 10.34
C PHE A 422 -26.19 -10.42 10.95
N ASP A 423 -27.37 -10.10 11.49
CA ASP A 423 -27.69 -8.75 11.97
C ASP A 423 -26.70 -8.30 13.06
N GLY A 424 -26.10 -7.13 12.85
CA GLY A 424 -25.11 -6.52 13.75
C GLY A 424 -23.67 -7.02 13.60
N GLN A 425 -23.38 -7.93 12.67
CA GLN A 425 -22.00 -8.35 12.40
C GLN A 425 -21.26 -7.28 11.58
N PHE A 426 -20.02 -6.99 11.97
CA PHE A 426 -19.11 -6.09 11.25
C PHE A 426 -18.30 -6.89 10.24
N PHE A 427 -18.43 -6.58 8.95
CA PHE A 427 -17.68 -7.25 7.88
C PHE A 427 -16.31 -6.57 7.73
N ALA A 428 -15.37 -6.94 8.60
CA ALA A 428 -14.00 -6.45 8.53
C ALA A 428 -13.34 -6.88 7.22
N THR A 429 -12.50 -6.03 6.64
CA THR A 429 -11.78 -6.33 5.40
C THR A 429 -10.29 -6.03 5.56
N GLU A 430 -9.43 -6.70 4.81
CA GLU A 430 -7.98 -6.42 4.82
C GLU A 430 -7.45 -6.38 3.38
N PHE A 431 -6.72 -5.31 3.05
CA PHE A 431 -6.21 -5.08 1.70
C PHE A 431 -5.13 -6.10 1.34
N GLY A 432 -4.02 -6.10 2.09
CA GLY A 432 -2.84 -6.92 1.79
C GLY A 432 -3.16 -8.41 1.81
N ARG A 433 -3.65 -8.91 2.96
CA ARG A 433 -3.99 -10.35 3.12
C ARG A 433 -5.24 -10.78 2.35
N GLY A 434 -6.02 -9.83 1.83
CA GLY A 434 -7.07 -10.11 0.86
C GLY A 434 -8.25 -10.89 1.39
N TRP A 435 -8.71 -10.62 2.62
CA TRP A 435 -9.83 -11.34 3.23
C TRP A 435 -11.00 -10.43 3.61
N ILE A 436 -12.16 -11.08 3.78
CA ILE A 436 -13.35 -10.54 4.42
C ILE A 436 -13.67 -11.43 5.61
N LYS A 437 -13.87 -10.84 6.79
CA LYS A 437 -14.18 -11.56 8.03
C LYS A 437 -15.30 -10.88 8.80
N PRO A 438 -16.50 -11.49 8.84
CA PRO A 438 -17.56 -11.05 9.73
C PRO A 438 -17.13 -11.25 11.19
N ILE A 439 -17.23 -10.17 11.95
CA ILE A 439 -16.91 -10.13 13.37
C ILE A 439 -18.21 -9.89 14.12
N HIS A 440 -18.57 -10.85 14.97
CA HIS A 440 -19.66 -10.66 15.91
C HIS A 440 -19.26 -9.62 16.96
N VAL A 441 -20.13 -8.65 17.26
CA VAL A 441 -19.89 -7.67 18.32
C VAL A 441 -20.67 -8.11 19.54
N ASN A 442 -19.97 -8.42 20.63
CA ASN A 442 -20.59 -8.84 21.87
C ASN A 442 -21.44 -7.71 22.47
N THR A 443 -22.36 -8.06 23.38
CA THR A 443 -23.28 -7.09 23.99
C THR A 443 -22.58 -5.98 24.78
N ASP A 444 -21.38 -6.24 25.28
CA ASP A 444 -20.51 -5.26 25.95
C ASP A 444 -19.69 -4.40 24.97
N GLY A 445 -19.80 -4.69 23.67
CA GLY A 445 -19.07 -4.03 22.60
C GLY A 445 -17.70 -4.63 22.29
N SER A 446 -17.27 -5.70 22.96
CA SER A 446 -15.99 -6.36 22.63
C SER A 446 -16.08 -7.14 21.30
N PRO A 447 -14.95 -7.44 20.65
CA PRO A 447 -14.92 -8.39 19.54
C PRO A 447 -15.37 -9.78 20.04
N GLY A 448 -16.23 -10.43 19.27
CA GLY A 448 -16.72 -11.79 19.46
C GLY A 448 -16.07 -12.75 18.48
N THR A 449 -16.85 -13.69 17.93
CA THR A 449 -16.37 -14.65 16.93
C THR A 449 -15.94 -13.94 15.65
N ILE A 450 -14.84 -14.41 15.05
CA ILE A 450 -14.31 -13.94 13.77
C ILE A 450 -14.51 -15.07 12.76
N ASP A 451 -15.45 -14.89 11.85
CA ASP A 451 -15.85 -15.90 10.89
C ASP A 451 -15.14 -15.73 9.53
N ALA A 452 -14.94 -16.82 8.80
CA ALA A 452 -14.44 -16.76 7.43
C ALA A 452 -15.59 -16.50 6.45
N PHE A 453 -15.42 -15.55 5.54
CA PHE A 453 -16.36 -15.32 4.43
C PHE A 453 -15.87 -16.01 3.15
N PRO A 454 -16.75 -16.53 2.27
CA PRO A 454 -16.37 -17.21 1.03
C PRO A 454 -15.91 -16.22 -0.07
N TRP A 455 -14.93 -15.39 0.26
CA TRP A 455 -14.29 -14.44 -0.64
C TRP A 455 -13.25 -15.13 -1.54
N THR A 456 -13.26 -14.82 -2.84
CA THR A 456 -12.32 -15.40 -3.82
C THR A 456 -11.53 -14.36 -4.62
N GLY A 457 -11.75 -13.06 -4.37
CA GLY A 457 -11.00 -12.00 -5.02
C GLY A 457 -9.59 -11.81 -4.43
N LYS A 458 -8.99 -10.64 -4.65
CA LYS A 458 -7.58 -10.36 -4.32
C LYS A 458 -7.43 -9.40 -3.16
N GLN A 459 -7.66 -8.12 -3.37
CA GLN A 459 -7.36 -7.06 -2.40
C GLN A 459 -8.59 -6.20 -2.22
N VAL A 460 -9.27 -6.33 -1.07
CA VAL A 460 -10.51 -5.61 -0.84
C VAL A 460 -10.20 -4.12 -0.65
N MET A 461 -10.70 -3.30 -1.56
CA MET A 461 -10.48 -1.86 -1.58
C MET A 461 -11.60 -1.09 -0.89
N ASP A 462 -12.85 -1.50 -1.11
CA ASP A 462 -14.01 -0.88 -0.48
C ASP A 462 -15.18 -1.88 -0.47
N SER A 463 -16.15 -1.69 0.43
CA SER A 463 -17.31 -2.56 0.54
C SER A 463 -18.53 -1.88 1.18
N ALA A 464 -19.74 -2.28 0.75
CA ALA A 464 -20.98 -1.75 1.31
C ALA A 464 -22.13 -2.76 1.20
N PHE A 465 -23.11 -2.67 2.09
CA PHE A 465 -24.41 -3.31 1.89
C PHE A 465 -25.33 -2.42 1.04
N GLY A 466 -25.92 -3.01 0.00
CA GLY A 466 -26.89 -2.34 -0.85
C GLY A 466 -28.31 -2.29 -0.25
N PRO A 467 -29.22 -1.52 -0.86
CA PRO A 467 -30.62 -1.43 -0.44
C PRO A 467 -31.39 -2.75 -0.56
N ASP A 468 -30.87 -3.71 -1.33
CA ASP A 468 -31.37 -5.08 -1.48
C ASP A 468 -30.83 -6.06 -0.43
N GLY A 469 -30.01 -5.58 0.51
CA GLY A 469 -29.41 -6.41 1.56
C GLY A 469 -28.33 -7.37 1.04
N ALA A 470 -27.85 -7.15 -0.19
CA ALA A 470 -26.69 -7.83 -0.75
C ALA A 470 -25.39 -7.08 -0.40
N TYR A 471 -24.27 -7.80 -0.38
CA TYR A 471 -22.96 -7.24 -0.01
C TYR A 471 -22.12 -6.95 -1.25
N TYR A 472 -21.70 -5.70 -1.44
CA TYR A 472 -20.94 -5.24 -2.59
C TYR A 472 -19.48 -5.04 -2.19
N VAL A 473 -18.55 -5.50 -3.04
CA VAL A 473 -17.12 -5.49 -2.76
C VAL A 473 -16.37 -5.01 -4.00
N LEU A 474 -15.56 -3.95 -3.83
CA LEU A 474 -14.63 -3.46 -4.83
C LEU A 474 -13.25 -4.07 -4.56
N ASP A 475 -12.72 -4.76 -5.55
CA ASP A 475 -11.43 -5.44 -5.53
C ASP A 475 -10.41 -4.62 -6.30
N TYR A 476 -9.31 -4.27 -5.64
CA TYR A 476 -8.19 -3.56 -6.26
C TYR A 476 -7.49 -4.39 -7.32
N GLY A 477 -7.48 -5.70 -7.19
CA GLY A 477 -6.65 -6.60 -7.98
C GLY A 477 -5.29 -6.82 -7.34
N THR A 478 -4.24 -6.94 -8.15
CA THR A 478 -2.85 -7.15 -7.70
C THR A 478 -1.83 -6.23 -8.39
N GLY A 479 -2.33 -5.19 -9.08
CA GLY A 479 -1.49 -4.15 -9.66
C GLY A 479 -0.90 -3.23 -8.59
N TYR A 480 0.05 -2.39 -8.99
CA TYR A 480 0.63 -1.37 -8.10
C TYR A 480 0.36 0.01 -8.67
N PHE A 481 -0.38 0.86 -7.94
CA PHE A 481 -0.83 2.18 -8.41
C PHE A 481 -1.57 2.12 -9.75
N ASN A 482 -2.20 0.97 -10.01
CA ASN A 482 -3.00 0.67 -11.19
C ASN A 482 -3.89 -0.54 -10.88
N GLY A 483 -5.04 -0.62 -11.56
CA GLY A 483 -5.76 -1.88 -11.61
C GLY A 483 -5.03 -2.92 -12.46
N ASP A 484 -5.52 -4.15 -12.47
CA ASP A 484 -5.06 -5.23 -13.34
C ASP A 484 -6.25 -6.08 -13.83
N ALA A 485 -5.98 -7.28 -14.34
CA ALA A 485 -7.04 -8.21 -14.79
C ALA A 485 -7.89 -8.79 -13.63
N ASN A 486 -7.42 -8.66 -12.38
CA ASN A 486 -8.11 -9.13 -11.18
C ASN A 486 -8.99 -8.04 -10.57
N SER A 487 -8.71 -6.75 -10.80
CA SER A 487 -9.56 -5.65 -10.35
C SER A 487 -11.00 -5.89 -10.78
N ALA A 488 -11.95 -5.73 -9.86
CA ALA A 488 -13.33 -6.11 -10.11
C ALA A 488 -14.31 -5.46 -9.15
N LEU A 489 -15.58 -5.46 -9.52
CA LEU A 489 -16.69 -5.18 -8.62
C LEU A 489 -17.53 -6.44 -8.50
N TYR A 490 -17.80 -6.86 -7.27
CA TYR A 490 -18.64 -8.02 -6.97
C TYR A 490 -19.86 -7.66 -6.14
N ARG A 491 -20.91 -8.48 -6.25
CA ARG A 491 -22.06 -8.54 -5.35
C ARG A 491 -22.18 -9.94 -4.78
N PHE A 492 -22.44 -10.06 -3.49
CA PHE A 492 -22.75 -11.31 -2.82
C PHE A 492 -24.24 -11.40 -2.50
N ASP A 493 -24.87 -12.43 -3.03
CA ASP A 493 -26.26 -12.81 -2.80
C ASP A 493 -26.32 -14.01 -1.84
N TYR A 494 -27.27 -14.02 -0.90
CA TYR A 494 -27.57 -15.19 -0.05
C TYR A 494 -28.69 -16.02 -0.68
N LEU A 495 -28.42 -17.29 -0.97
CA LEU A 495 -29.33 -18.21 -1.63
C LEU A 495 -29.82 -19.35 -0.73
N GLY A 496 -29.19 -19.54 0.45
CA GLY A 496 -29.57 -20.60 1.40
C GLY A 496 -29.53 -22.01 0.80
N GLY A 497 -28.50 -22.31 0.01
CA GLY A 497 -28.32 -23.59 -0.69
C GLY A 497 -29.18 -23.76 -1.95
N GLY A 498 -29.83 -22.69 -2.43
CA GLY A 498 -30.54 -22.67 -3.71
C GLY A 498 -29.62 -22.74 -4.93
N ASN A 499 -30.23 -22.79 -6.12
CA ASN A 499 -29.52 -22.78 -7.40
C ASN A 499 -28.68 -21.50 -7.56
N ARG A 500 -27.36 -21.64 -7.71
CA ARG A 500 -26.45 -20.51 -7.92
C ARG A 500 -26.47 -20.13 -9.39
N ALA A 501 -26.57 -18.83 -9.68
CA ALA A 501 -26.49 -18.42 -11.08
C ALA A 501 -25.11 -18.77 -11.68
N PRO A 502 -25.05 -19.06 -12.98
CA PRO A 502 -23.79 -19.39 -13.64
C PRO A 502 -22.80 -18.21 -13.57
N VAL A 503 -21.52 -18.54 -13.50
CA VAL A 503 -20.41 -17.58 -13.58
C VAL A 503 -20.11 -17.32 -15.05
N ALA A 504 -20.35 -16.09 -15.52
CA ALA A 504 -20.00 -15.68 -16.87
C ALA A 504 -18.53 -15.26 -16.95
N ARG A 505 -17.88 -15.55 -18.08
CA ARG A 505 -16.56 -15.01 -18.45
C ARG A 505 -16.62 -14.55 -19.89
N ALA A 506 -16.38 -13.27 -20.13
CA ALA A 506 -16.31 -12.67 -21.46
C ALA A 506 -14.88 -12.22 -21.74
N ALA A 507 -14.39 -12.50 -22.95
CA ALA A 507 -13.12 -11.98 -23.43
C ALA A 507 -13.24 -11.57 -24.90
N ALA A 508 -12.34 -10.69 -25.34
CA ALA A 508 -12.18 -10.29 -26.73
C ALA A 508 -10.70 -10.42 -27.14
N ASP A 509 -10.43 -10.77 -28.39
CA ASP A 509 -9.08 -10.81 -28.95
C ASP A 509 -8.43 -9.42 -29.04
N LYS A 510 -9.25 -8.37 -29.17
CA LYS A 510 -8.85 -6.97 -29.10
C LYS A 510 -9.96 -6.11 -28.51
N THR A 511 -9.54 -5.09 -27.77
CA THR A 511 -10.43 -4.14 -27.10
C THR A 511 -10.34 -2.73 -27.69
N SER A 512 -9.44 -2.52 -28.66
CA SER A 512 -9.29 -1.23 -29.35
C SER A 512 -8.82 -1.41 -30.80
N GLY A 513 -9.08 -0.42 -31.67
CA GLY A 513 -8.56 -0.36 -33.03
C GLY A 513 -9.37 0.53 -33.97
N THR A 514 -8.95 0.69 -35.22
CA THR A 514 -9.66 1.51 -36.22
C THR A 514 -10.89 0.82 -36.81
N ALA A 515 -11.88 1.61 -37.23
CA ALA A 515 -13.03 1.07 -37.98
C ALA A 515 -12.64 0.73 -39.45
N PRO A 516 -13.15 -0.38 -40.02
CA PRO A 516 -13.96 -1.40 -39.36
C PRO A 516 -13.12 -2.34 -38.48
N LEU A 517 -13.59 -2.59 -37.26
CA LEU A 517 -12.90 -3.44 -36.28
C LEU A 517 -13.63 -4.78 -36.13
N ALA A 518 -13.09 -5.85 -36.72
CA ALA A 518 -13.62 -7.21 -36.60
C ALA A 518 -13.09 -7.91 -35.35
N VAL A 519 -13.90 -8.07 -34.30
CA VAL A 519 -13.53 -8.65 -33.00
C VAL A 519 -13.99 -10.10 -32.89
N ALA A 520 -13.18 -10.97 -32.30
CA ALA A 520 -13.54 -12.33 -31.91
C ALA A 520 -13.76 -12.38 -30.39
N PHE A 521 -14.94 -12.85 -29.99
CA PHE A 521 -15.33 -12.96 -28.59
C PHE A 521 -15.22 -14.40 -28.11
N SER A 522 -14.94 -14.56 -26.81
CA SER A 522 -14.83 -15.86 -26.14
C SER A 522 -15.65 -15.87 -24.86
N SER A 523 -16.31 -17.01 -24.61
CA SER A 523 -16.99 -17.32 -23.34
C SER A 523 -16.18 -18.27 -22.44
N ALA A 524 -14.92 -18.53 -22.80
CA ALA A 524 -14.06 -19.48 -22.10
C ALA A 524 -13.92 -19.14 -20.60
N GLY A 525 -14.07 -20.16 -19.75
CA GLY A 525 -14.08 -20.02 -18.30
C GLY A 525 -15.46 -19.79 -17.69
N SER A 526 -16.51 -19.60 -18.51
CA SER A 526 -17.88 -19.59 -18.00
C SER A 526 -18.27 -20.97 -17.47
N SER A 527 -18.94 -21.03 -16.33
CA SER A 527 -19.31 -22.29 -15.68
C SER A 527 -20.60 -22.17 -14.87
N ASP A 528 -21.29 -23.28 -14.73
CA ASP A 528 -22.38 -23.43 -13.77
C ASP A 528 -21.85 -24.06 -12.47
N PRO A 529 -22.08 -23.48 -11.28
CA PRO A 529 -21.61 -24.04 -10.02
C PRO A 529 -22.14 -25.45 -9.74
N GLU A 530 -23.29 -25.83 -10.30
CA GLU A 530 -23.90 -27.16 -10.23
C GLU A 530 -23.48 -28.09 -11.40
N GLY A 531 -22.66 -27.60 -12.33
CA GLY A 531 -22.16 -28.37 -13.48
C GLY A 531 -23.15 -28.54 -14.63
N GLY A 532 -24.23 -27.77 -14.64
CA GLY A 532 -25.23 -27.71 -15.71
C GLY A 532 -24.69 -27.18 -17.04
N ALA A 533 -25.34 -27.59 -18.13
CA ALA A 533 -25.00 -27.11 -19.48
C ALA A 533 -25.50 -25.68 -19.70
N LEU A 534 -24.61 -24.79 -20.16
CA LEU A 534 -24.91 -23.38 -20.37
C LEU A 534 -25.46 -23.09 -21.77
N THR A 535 -26.35 -22.10 -21.84
CA THR A 535 -26.72 -21.41 -23.09
C THR A 535 -26.17 -19.98 -23.09
N TYR A 536 -25.91 -19.43 -24.28
CA TYR A 536 -25.18 -18.16 -24.46
C TYR A 536 -26.03 -17.16 -25.24
N ALA A 537 -25.97 -15.89 -24.82
CA ALA A 537 -26.49 -14.76 -25.56
C ALA A 537 -25.51 -13.60 -25.47
N TRP A 538 -25.17 -13.01 -26.61
CA TRP A 538 -24.29 -11.86 -26.74
C TRP A 538 -25.08 -10.66 -27.28
N THR A 539 -24.84 -9.50 -26.70
CA THR A 539 -25.16 -8.19 -27.29
C THR A 539 -23.86 -7.42 -27.49
N PHE A 540 -23.69 -6.75 -28.63
CA PHE A 540 -22.43 -6.05 -28.95
C PHE A 540 -22.47 -4.55 -28.68
N GLY A 541 -23.61 -4.01 -28.23
CA GLY A 541 -23.75 -2.59 -27.88
C GLY A 541 -24.03 -1.66 -29.07
N ASP A 542 -24.03 -2.16 -30.30
CA ASP A 542 -24.39 -1.44 -31.54
C ASP A 542 -25.72 -1.94 -32.17
N GLY A 543 -26.47 -2.76 -31.42
CA GLY A 543 -27.67 -3.44 -31.88
C GLY A 543 -27.43 -4.85 -32.44
N GLY A 544 -26.18 -5.25 -32.66
CA GLY A 544 -25.83 -6.63 -33.02
C GLY A 544 -25.98 -7.62 -31.86
N THR A 545 -26.31 -8.88 -32.19
CA THR A 545 -26.49 -9.97 -31.21
C THR A 545 -25.98 -11.31 -31.74
N SER A 546 -25.68 -12.26 -30.86
CA SER A 546 -25.37 -13.65 -31.22
C SER A 546 -25.78 -14.64 -30.13
N THR A 547 -26.01 -15.91 -30.48
CA THR A 547 -26.22 -17.01 -29.52
C THR A 547 -25.09 -18.04 -29.56
N ALA A 548 -24.05 -17.81 -30.36
CA ALA A 548 -22.87 -18.66 -30.37
C ALA A 548 -22.05 -18.43 -29.08
N ALA A 549 -21.40 -19.48 -28.57
CA ALA A 549 -20.52 -19.37 -27.41
C ALA A 549 -19.34 -18.42 -27.67
N ASN A 550 -18.74 -18.48 -28.87
CA ASN A 550 -17.59 -17.68 -29.28
C ASN A 550 -17.85 -17.01 -30.65
N PRO A 551 -18.63 -15.91 -30.70
CA PRO A 551 -18.97 -15.24 -31.95
C PRO A 551 -17.85 -14.30 -32.45
N SER A 552 -17.94 -13.89 -33.71
CA SER A 552 -17.21 -12.73 -34.22
C SER A 552 -18.20 -11.63 -34.62
N HIS A 553 -17.82 -10.37 -34.39
CA HIS A 553 -18.63 -9.19 -34.72
C HIS A 553 -17.75 -8.06 -35.24
N THR A 554 -18.24 -7.29 -36.21
CA THR A 554 -17.49 -6.20 -36.83
C THR A 554 -18.15 -4.86 -36.55
N TYR A 555 -17.46 -4.01 -35.80
CA TYR A 555 -17.88 -2.63 -35.57
C TYR A 555 -17.47 -1.76 -36.74
N THR A 556 -18.44 -1.15 -37.42
CA THR A 556 -18.20 -0.36 -38.64
C THR A 556 -18.05 1.14 -38.41
N ALA A 557 -18.45 1.63 -37.24
CA ALA A 557 -18.38 3.04 -36.86
C ALA A 557 -17.48 3.24 -35.63
N ASN A 558 -16.76 4.36 -35.60
CA ASN A 558 -16.02 4.78 -34.42
C ASN A 558 -16.97 4.99 -33.24
N GLY A 559 -16.53 4.62 -32.05
CA GLY A 559 -17.34 4.67 -30.84
C GLY A 559 -16.85 3.72 -29.77
N ARG A 560 -17.40 3.84 -28.56
CA ARG A 560 -17.17 2.92 -27.46
C ARG A 560 -18.39 2.01 -27.33
N TYR A 561 -18.17 0.70 -27.39
CA TYR A 561 -19.19 -0.33 -27.32
C TYR A 561 -18.96 -1.22 -26.10
N THR A 562 -20.05 -1.76 -25.55
CA THR A 562 -19.98 -2.75 -24.46
C THR A 562 -20.56 -4.07 -24.97
N ALA A 563 -19.70 -5.04 -25.22
CA ALA A 563 -20.12 -6.39 -25.57
C ALA A 563 -20.46 -7.14 -24.28
N THR A 564 -21.68 -7.65 -24.15
CA THR A 564 -22.16 -8.35 -22.95
C THR A 564 -22.51 -9.78 -23.28
N LEU A 565 -21.89 -10.72 -22.58
CA LEU A 565 -22.26 -12.12 -22.54
C LEU A 565 -23.28 -12.34 -21.42
N THR A 566 -24.38 -13.00 -21.73
CA THR A 566 -25.30 -13.61 -20.77
C THR A 566 -25.21 -15.13 -20.91
N VAL A 567 -24.88 -15.81 -19.83
CA VAL A 567 -24.97 -17.27 -19.74
C VAL A 567 -26.18 -17.66 -18.90
N ARG A 568 -26.85 -18.74 -19.29
CA ARG A 568 -28.02 -19.26 -18.58
C ARG A 568 -27.87 -20.76 -18.33
N ASP A 569 -28.18 -21.17 -17.11
CA ASP A 569 -28.19 -22.57 -16.68
C ASP A 569 -29.52 -23.29 -17.04
N PRO A 570 -29.61 -24.62 -16.87
CA PRO A 570 -30.85 -25.37 -17.13
C PRO A 570 -32.04 -25.00 -16.22
N GLN A 571 -31.78 -24.41 -15.05
CA GLN A 571 -32.75 -24.03 -14.03
C GLN A 571 -33.31 -22.62 -14.28
N GLY A 572 -32.74 -21.89 -15.23
CA GLY A 572 -33.15 -20.58 -15.69
C GLY A 572 -32.41 -19.41 -15.05
N ALA A 573 -31.44 -19.63 -14.15
CA ALA A 573 -30.65 -18.53 -13.60
C ALA A 573 -29.60 -18.05 -14.62
N THR A 574 -29.18 -16.80 -14.48
CA THR A 574 -28.28 -16.15 -15.45
C THR A 574 -27.12 -15.44 -14.78
N GLY A 575 -25.96 -15.49 -15.43
CA GLY A 575 -24.80 -14.66 -15.13
C GLY A 575 -24.44 -13.78 -16.33
N THR A 576 -23.85 -12.63 -16.07
CA THR A 576 -23.41 -11.68 -17.11
C THR A 576 -21.93 -11.34 -16.94
N ALA A 577 -21.26 -11.07 -18.05
CA ALA A 577 -19.91 -10.52 -18.10
C ALA A 577 -19.78 -9.62 -19.33
N SER A 578 -19.00 -8.53 -19.22
CA SER A 578 -18.90 -7.52 -20.27
C SER A 578 -17.45 -7.23 -20.65
N VAL A 579 -17.26 -6.75 -21.88
CA VAL A 579 -15.97 -6.27 -22.38
C VAL A 579 -16.20 -4.95 -23.12
N THR A 580 -15.44 -3.91 -22.76
CA THR A 580 -15.45 -2.63 -23.47
C THR A 580 -14.59 -2.73 -24.75
N ILE A 581 -15.14 -2.26 -25.88
CA ILE A 581 -14.45 -2.14 -27.16
C ILE A 581 -14.41 -0.66 -27.59
N THR A 582 -13.24 -0.10 -27.83
CA THR A 582 -13.02 1.26 -28.33
C THR A 582 -12.66 1.23 -29.82
N VAL A 583 -13.51 1.79 -30.68
CA VAL A 583 -13.32 1.81 -32.13
C VAL A 583 -12.98 3.23 -32.59
N GLY A 584 -11.93 3.35 -33.39
CA GLY A 584 -11.39 4.62 -33.90
C GLY A 584 -10.04 5.02 -33.31
N ASN A 585 -9.54 4.29 -32.31
CA ASN A 585 -8.23 4.49 -31.69
C ASN A 585 -7.69 3.14 -31.21
N THR A 586 -6.38 2.91 -31.29
CA THR A 586 -5.72 1.70 -30.81
C THR A 586 -4.93 2.03 -29.54
N ALA A 587 -5.04 1.23 -28.48
CA ALA A 587 -4.23 1.45 -27.29
C ALA A 587 -2.72 1.32 -27.63
N PRO A 588 -1.86 2.19 -27.06
CA PRO A 588 -0.44 2.16 -27.35
C PRO A 588 0.19 0.89 -26.79
N THR A 589 1.26 0.39 -27.40
CA THR A 589 2.10 -0.66 -26.81
C THR A 589 3.28 -0.01 -26.12
N VAL A 590 3.46 -0.28 -24.82
CA VAL A 590 4.58 0.18 -24.00
C VAL A 590 5.44 -1.03 -23.65
N VAL A 591 6.76 -0.93 -23.86
CA VAL A 591 7.71 -2.01 -23.56
C VAL A 591 8.86 -1.44 -22.74
N ILE A 592 9.10 -2.01 -21.56
CA ILE A 592 10.31 -1.76 -20.78
C ILE A 592 11.42 -2.66 -21.31
N GLU A 593 12.40 -2.10 -22.02
CA GLU A 593 13.56 -2.84 -22.50
C GLU A 593 14.60 -3.07 -21.39
N THR A 594 14.76 -2.07 -20.52
CA THR A 594 15.55 -2.17 -19.29
C THR A 594 14.95 -1.23 -18.24
N PRO A 595 14.99 -1.57 -16.94
CA PRO A 595 15.48 -2.83 -16.37
C PRO A 595 14.59 -4.02 -16.75
N GLY A 596 15.19 -5.21 -16.94
CA GLY A 596 14.42 -6.42 -17.21
C GLY A 596 13.61 -6.89 -15.99
N ASN A 597 12.49 -7.57 -16.23
CA ASN A 597 11.64 -8.09 -15.15
C ASN A 597 12.40 -9.14 -14.31
N GLY A 598 12.43 -8.97 -13.00
CA GLY A 598 13.18 -9.77 -12.05
C GLY A 598 14.63 -9.34 -11.83
N LYS A 599 15.10 -8.23 -12.43
CA LYS A 599 16.50 -7.80 -12.34
C LYS A 599 16.92 -7.58 -10.87
N LEU A 600 18.12 -8.04 -10.55
CA LEU A 600 18.71 -7.86 -9.22
C LEU A 600 19.16 -6.41 -8.98
N PHE A 601 18.80 -5.84 -7.84
CA PHE A 601 19.19 -4.49 -7.41
C PHE A 601 19.55 -4.43 -5.92
N SER A 602 20.05 -3.29 -5.47
CA SER A 602 20.16 -2.92 -4.05
C SER A 602 19.58 -1.52 -3.84
N PHE A 603 19.02 -1.26 -2.67
CA PHE A 603 18.64 0.09 -2.26
C PHE A 603 19.86 1.02 -2.30
N GLY A 604 19.66 2.24 -2.79
CA GLY A 604 20.75 3.16 -3.16
C GLY A 604 21.27 3.01 -4.60
N ASP A 605 20.87 1.97 -5.35
CA ASP A 605 21.26 1.83 -6.76
C ASP A 605 20.59 2.92 -7.62
N THR A 606 21.31 3.40 -8.64
CA THR A 606 20.72 4.17 -9.74
C THR A 606 20.49 3.24 -10.93
N VAL A 607 19.23 3.01 -11.27
CA VAL A 607 18.83 2.04 -12.30
C VAL A 607 18.50 2.78 -13.61
N PRO A 608 19.23 2.51 -14.70
CA PRO A 608 18.89 3.06 -16.01
C PRO A 608 17.62 2.39 -16.56
N PHE A 609 16.81 3.17 -17.28
CA PHE A 609 15.65 2.67 -18.00
C PHE A 609 15.68 3.03 -19.49
N ARG A 610 15.06 2.19 -20.29
CA ARG A 610 14.74 2.41 -21.71
C ARG A 610 13.37 1.84 -22.00
N ILE A 611 12.54 2.65 -22.60
CA ILE A 611 11.14 2.35 -22.93
C ILE A 611 10.98 2.57 -24.43
N THR A 612 10.34 1.61 -25.08
CA THR A 612 9.87 1.76 -26.45
C THR A 612 8.35 1.80 -26.43
N VAL A 613 7.79 2.82 -27.07
CA VAL A 613 6.35 2.95 -27.28
C VAL A 613 6.06 2.86 -28.77
N THR A 614 5.03 2.12 -29.13
CA THR A 614 4.51 2.10 -30.51
C THR A 614 3.01 2.30 -30.47
N ASP A 615 2.52 3.17 -31.34
CA ASP A 615 1.11 3.48 -31.49
C ASP A 615 0.77 3.61 -32.99
N PRO A 616 -0.28 2.94 -33.50
CA PRO A 616 -0.62 3.01 -34.93
C PRO A 616 -1.08 4.40 -35.40
N GLU A 617 -1.69 5.20 -34.52
CA GLU A 617 -2.27 6.50 -34.83
C GLU A 617 -1.30 7.67 -34.58
N ASP A 618 -0.41 7.54 -33.59
CA ASP A 618 0.64 8.51 -33.27
C ASP A 618 1.94 8.21 -34.05
N ALA A 619 2.06 8.77 -35.26
CA ALA A 619 3.24 8.58 -36.13
C ALA A 619 4.59 9.01 -35.52
N THR A 620 4.57 9.81 -34.44
CA THR A 620 5.76 10.17 -33.66
C THR A 620 5.42 10.18 -32.19
N ILE A 621 6.11 9.34 -31.42
CA ILE A 621 5.95 9.29 -29.97
C ILE A 621 6.64 10.49 -29.33
N ASP A 622 5.89 11.21 -28.51
CA ASP A 622 6.41 12.25 -27.65
C ASP A 622 7.00 11.64 -26.37
N CYS A 623 8.31 11.41 -26.36
CA CYS A 623 9.01 10.85 -25.20
C CYS A 623 8.88 11.70 -23.92
N THR A 624 8.47 12.96 -24.00
CA THR A 624 8.23 13.78 -22.80
C THR A 624 6.98 13.37 -22.04
N LYS A 625 6.08 12.61 -22.69
CA LYS A 625 4.86 12.05 -22.09
C LYS A 625 5.02 10.61 -21.60
N VAL A 626 6.12 9.95 -21.94
CA VAL A 626 6.44 8.63 -21.40
C VAL A 626 6.94 8.82 -19.98
N LYS A 627 6.31 8.18 -19.01
CA LYS A 627 6.68 8.28 -17.60
C LYS A 627 7.14 6.91 -17.10
N MET A 628 8.25 6.91 -16.38
CA MET A 628 8.75 5.78 -15.58
C MET A 628 8.57 6.13 -14.11
N THR A 629 7.82 5.31 -13.40
CA THR A 629 7.57 5.46 -11.97
C THR A 629 8.25 4.34 -11.20
N TYR A 630 8.93 4.67 -10.11
CA TYR A 630 9.38 3.70 -9.13
C TYR A 630 8.41 3.65 -7.96
N VAL A 631 7.96 2.43 -7.70
CA VAL A 631 7.13 2.07 -6.55
C VAL A 631 7.96 1.13 -5.67
N LEU A 632 8.12 1.50 -4.40
CA LEU A 632 8.61 0.62 -3.35
C LEU A 632 7.51 -0.38 -3.04
N GLY A 633 7.67 -1.62 -3.51
CA GLY A 633 6.76 -2.70 -3.15
C GLY A 633 7.19 -3.30 -1.82
N HIS A 634 6.23 -3.57 -0.94
CA HIS A 634 6.47 -4.38 0.24
C HIS A 634 5.24 -5.25 0.54
N ASP A 635 5.53 -6.51 0.84
CA ASP A 635 4.54 -7.58 0.91
C ASP A 635 3.64 -7.66 -0.33
N GLN A 636 2.45 -7.09 -0.23
CA GLN A 636 1.37 -7.18 -1.22
C GLN A 636 0.93 -5.80 -1.72
N HIS A 637 1.55 -4.72 -1.26
CA HIS A 637 1.23 -3.36 -1.71
C HIS A 637 2.52 -2.59 -2.02
N GLY A 638 2.39 -1.30 -2.30
CA GLY A 638 3.56 -0.46 -2.44
C GLY A 638 3.26 1.00 -2.26
N HIS A 639 4.33 1.79 -2.25
CA HIS A 639 4.31 3.24 -2.20
C HIS A 639 5.03 3.78 -3.42
N GLN A 640 4.38 4.63 -4.19
CA GLN A 640 5.05 5.38 -5.24
C GLN A 640 6.00 6.37 -4.56
N ILE A 641 7.25 6.40 -5.02
CA ILE A 641 8.31 7.18 -4.36
C ILE A 641 8.84 8.31 -5.25
N THR A 642 9.11 8.00 -6.52
CA THR A 642 9.65 8.97 -7.48
C THR A 642 9.30 8.55 -8.90
N SER A 643 9.36 9.50 -9.83
CA SER A 643 9.20 9.23 -11.26
C SER A 643 10.14 10.08 -12.12
N ALA A 644 10.30 9.66 -13.37
CA ALA A 644 11.01 10.42 -14.39
C ALA A 644 10.26 10.32 -15.72
N THR A 645 10.32 11.38 -16.53
CA THR A 645 9.77 11.38 -17.90
C THR A 645 10.86 11.17 -18.92
N GLY A 646 10.58 10.43 -19.99
CA GLY A 646 11.52 10.15 -21.07
C GLY A 646 11.38 8.72 -21.60
N CYS A 647 11.78 8.48 -22.85
CA CYS A 647 11.97 7.11 -23.36
C CYS A 647 13.29 6.48 -22.85
N THR A 648 14.23 7.30 -22.35
CA THR A 648 15.46 6.85 -21.69
C THR A 648 15.76 7.73 -20.49
N GLY A 649 16.38 7.17 -19.46
CA GLY A 649 16.76 7.91 -18.27
C GLY A 649 17.29 7.01 -17.17
N THR A 650 17.25 7.50 -15.93
CA THR A 650 17.63 6.76 -14.72
C THR A 650 16.64 7.04 -13.60
N ILE A 651 16.38 6.05 -12.77
CA ILE A 651 15.71 6.22 -11.48
C ILE A 651 16.72 5.93 -10.37
N ALA A 652 16.86 6.84 -9.42
CA ALA A 652 17.58 6.58 -8.18
C ALA A 652 16.64 5.87 -7.20
N ILE A 653 17.00 4.64 -6.79
CA ILE A 653 16.29 3.93 -5.74
C ILE A 653 16.87 4.43 -4.42
N PRO A 654 16.08 5.09 -3.55
CA PRO A 654 16.59 5.58 -2.27
C PRO A 654 17.07 4.41 -1.40
N VAL A 655 17.93 4.73 -0.43
CA VAL A 655 18.17 3.80 0.68
C VAL A 655 16.88 3.75 1.48
N ASP A 656 16.32 2.57 1.66
CA ASP A 656 15.16 2.41 2.51
C ASP A 656 15.58 2.60 3.97
N GLY A 657 14.90 3.51 4.66
CA GLY A 657 15.13 3.83 6.06
C GLY A 657 13.88 3.69 6.91
N GLU A 658 12.80 3.15 6.34
CA GLU A 658 11.56 2.86 7.04
C GLU A 658 11.52 1.42 7.52
N HIS A 659 11.83 0.49 6.62
CA HIS A 659 11.81 -0.93 6.91
C HIS A 659 13.15 -1.39 7.48
N ASP A 660 13.13 -2.47 8.26
CA ASP A 660 14.36 -3.16 8.62
C ASP A 660 14.93 -3.97 7.43
N ASP A 661 16.18 -4.41 7.56
CA ASP A 661 16.89 -5.17 6.52
C ASP A 661 16.23 -6.53 6.19
N ALA A 662 15.26 -6.98 6.99
CA ALA A 662 14.58 -8.25 6.83
C ALA A 662 13.17 -8.14 6.23
N ALA A 663 12.64 -6.92 6.07
CA ALA A 663 11.33 -6.71 5.47
C ALA A 663 11.25 -7.24 4.02
N ASN A 664 10.05 -7.65 3.62
CA ASN A 664 9.79 -8.18 2.28
C ASN A 664 9.64 -7.05 1.25
N ILE A 665 10.74 -6.36 0.96
CA ILE A 665 10.77 -5.17 0.10
C ILE A 665 11.33 -5.49 -1.30
N PHE A 666 10.81 -4.81 -2.32
CA PHE A 666 11.20 -4.95 -3.73
C PHE A 666 10.87 -3.66 -4.51
N ALA A 667 11.32 -3.58 -5.76
CA ALA A 667 11.12 -2.40 -6.59
C ALA A 667 10.20 -2.72 -7.77
N ILE A 668 9.17 -1.90 -8.02
CA ILE A 668 8.35 -1.98 -9.22
C ILE A 668 8.65 -0.76 -10.09
N PHE A 669 8.94 -1.01 -11.36
CA PHE A 669 9.13 -0.01 -12.39
C PHE A 669 7.90 -0.04 -13.30
N ASP A 670 7.08 1.01 -13.20
CA ASP A 670 5.87 1.17 -14.00
C ASP A 670 6.09 2.20 -15.11
N ALA A 671 6.04 1.75 -16.36
CA ALA A 671 6.09 2.59 -17.54
C ALA A 671 4.68 2.86 -18.04
N GLU A 672 4.33 4.13 -18.25
CA GLU A 672 3.03 4.54 -18.79
C GLU A 672 3.17 5.49 -19.98
N TYR A 673 2.23 5.39 -20.92
CA TYR A 673 2.00 6.35 -21.99
C TYR A 673 0.51 6.44 -22.31
N THR A 674 0.02 7.67 -22.49
CA THR A 674 -1.34 7.95 -22.97
C THR A 674 -1.25 8.53 -24.38
N ASP A 675 -1.91 7.90 -25.33
CA ASP A 675 -1.94 8.33 -26.73
C ASP A 675 -2.80 9.60 -26.93
N SER A 676 -2.82 10.12 -28.17
CA SER A 676 -3.63 11.29 -28.52
C SER A 676 -5.15 11.03 -28.51
N GLY A 677 -5.57 9.76 -28.63
CA GLY A 677 -6.96 9.32 -28.51
C GLY A 677 -7.45 9.11 -27.07
N GLY A 678 -6.56 9.26 -26.08
CA GLY A 678 -6.84 9.16 -24.65
C GLY A 678 -6.81 7.74 -24.09
N LEU A 679 -6.23 6.75 -24.77
CA LEU A 679 -5.99 5.42 -24.21
C LEU A 679 -4.60 5.34 -23.57
N THR A 680 -4.55 4.76 -22.38
CA THR A 680 -3.32 4.61 -21.59
C THR A 680 -2.94 3.14 -21.50
N THR A 681 -1.66 2.84 -21.68
CA THR A 681 -1.09 1.51 -21.42
C THR A 681 0.00 1.62 -20.36
N HIS A 682 -0.04 0.70 -19.41
CA HIS A 682 0.99 0.50 -18.39
C HIS A 682 1.77 -0.78 -18.67
N THR A 683 3.03 -0.81 -18.27
CA THR A 683 3.85 -2.02 -18.24
C THR A 683 4.73 -2.00 -17.02
N GLN A 684 4.62 -3.04 -16.19
CA GLN A 684 5.31 -3.13 -14.90
C GLN A 684 6.37 -4.22 -14.91
N HIS A 685 7.58 -3.88 -14.47
CA HIS A 685 8.66 -4.83 -14.17
C HIS A 685 8.99 -4.80 -12.68
N THR A 686 9.07 -5.96 -12.04
CA THR A 686 9.45 -6.09 -10.63
C THR A 686 10.93 -6.44 -10.53
N LEU A 687 11.71 -5.64 -9.85
CA LEU A 687 13.12 -5.86 -9.54
C LEU A 687 13.25 -6.49 -8.15
N GLN A 688 14.25 -7.35 -7.98
CA GLN A 688 14.45 -8.14 -6.76
C GLN A 688 15.70 -7.69 -6.00
N PRO A 689 15.62 -7.52 -4.67
CA PRO A 689 16.81 -7.19 -3.90
C PRO A 689 17.82 -8.34 -4.00
N ARG A 690 19.11 -7.98 -4.03
CA ARG A 690 20.20 -8.97 -4.06
C ARG A 690 20.21 -9.84 -2.81
N HIS A 691 19.92 -9.25 -1.65
CA HIS A 691 19.79 -9.91 -0.35
C HIS A 691 18.31 -10.08 -0.02
N ARG A 692 17.88 -11.26 0.44
CA ARG A 692 16.48 -11.54 0.76
C ARG A 692 16.38 -12.62 1.83
N GLN A 693 15.41 -12.48 2.72
CA GLN A 693 15.02 -13.53 3.65
C GLN A 693 14.33 -14.68 2.91
N ALA A 694 14.59 -15.91 3.35
CA ALA A 694 14.14 -17.10 2.65
C ALA A 694 12.65 -17.35 2.83
N GLU A 695 12.07 -16.93 3.96
CA GLU A 695 10.65 -17.03 4.28
C GLU A 695 9.75 -16.22 3.34
N HIS A 696 10.31 -15.24 2.61
CA HIS A 696 9.60 -14.42 1.62
C HIS A 696 9.38 -15.15 0.28
N PHE A 697 9.32 -16.49 0.31
CA PHE A 697 9.06 -17.32 -0.86
C PHE A 697 7.60 -17.20 -1.32
N LYS A 698 7.38 -17.41 -2.61
CA LYS A 698 6.02 -17.35 -3.20
C LYS A 698 5.31 -18.70 -3.14
N THR A 699 6.05 -19.78 -3.42
CA THR A 699 5.55 -21.15 -3.35
C THR A 699 6.63 -22.04 -2.78
N SER A 700 6.22 -23.18 -2.21
CA SER A 700 7.13 -24.12 -1.59
C SER A 700 6.58 -25.55 -1.61
N SER A 701 7.43 -26.50 -1.22
CA SER A 701 7.06 -27.90 -0.97
C SER A 701 7.83 -28.43 0.24
N GLY A 702 7.11 -29.04 1.18
CA GLY A 702 7.70 -29.82 2.28
C GLY A 702 8.34 -29.04 3.43
N ILE A 703 8.30 -27.71 3.40
CA ILE A 703 8.95 -26.85 4.40
C ILE A 703 7.94 -26.17 5.33
N ASN A 704 8.45 -25.61 6.43
CA ASN A 704 7.73 -24.73 7.35
C ASN A 704 8.57 -23.48 7.65
N THR A 705 7.96 -22.44 8.23
CA THR A 705 8.66 -21.27 8.78
C THR A 705 8.70 -21.32 10.30
N PHE A 706 9.80 -20.88 10.91
CA PHE A 706 10.03 -20.94 12.35
C PHE A 706 10.55 -19.62 12.90
N ASP A 707 10.01 -19.17 14.03
CA ASP A 707 10.49 -18.00 14.77
C ASP A 707 11.82 -18.32 15.46
N LYS A 708 12.85 -17.49 15.19
CA LYS A 708 14.20 -17.59 15.73
C LYS A 708 14.81 -16.21 15.90
N GLY A 709 14.92 -15.72 17.13
CA GLY A 709 15.47 -14.39 17.41
C GLY A 709 16.91 -14.15 16.93
N THR A 710 17.67 -15.20 16.59
CA THR A 710 19.03 -15.12 16.04
C THR A 710 19.09 -15.10 14.50
N ALA A 711 17.95 -15.22 13.82
CA ALA A 711 17.79 -15.06 12.38
C ALA A 711 17.79 -13.56 11.99
N GLU A 712 18.21 -13.21 10.76
CA GLU A 712 18.30 -11.80 10.32
C GLU A 712 16.92 -11.12 10.30
N GLY A 713 15.84 -11.88 10.05
CA GLY A 713 14.44 -11.42 10.14
C GLY A 713 13.61 -12.02 11.27
N GLY A 714 14.25 -12.64 12.25
CA GLY A 714 13.55 -13.34 13.33
C GLY A 714 12.83 -14.62 12.89
N LYS A 715 12.93 -15.03 11.61
CA LYS A 715 12.34 -16.26 11.07
C LYS A 715 13.32 -17.00 10.16
N THR A 716 13.09 -18.29 9.97
CA THR A 716 13.83 -19.12 8.99
C THR A 716 12.89 -20.08 8.27
N VAL A 717 13.24 -20.50 7.05
CA VAL A 717 12.68 -21.69 6.42
C VAL A 717 13.36 -22.93 7.01
N GLY A 718 12.56 -23.82 7.58
CA GLY A 718 13.05 -25.05 8.21
C GLY A 718 12.16 -26.25 7.92
N ASP A 719 12.36 -27.33 8.69
CA ASP A 719 11.80 -28.66 8.40
C ASP A 719 12.17 -29.15 6.99
N ILE A 720 13.34 -28.71 6.52
CA ILE A 720 13.84 -28.99 5.18
C ILE A 720 14.29 -30.45 5.11
N ASN A 721 13.68 -31.21 4.21
CA ASN A 721 14.07 -32.58 3.87
C ASN A 721 14.61 -32.67 2.44
N ASN A 722 15.20 -33.83 2.11
CA ASN A 722 15.74 -34.05 0.77
C ASN A 722 14.64 -34.02 -0.31
N GLY A 723 14.77 -33.12 -1.28
CA GLY A 723 13.83 -32.94 -2.39
C GLY A 723 12.88 -31.76 -2.21
N ASP A 724 12.88 -31.13 -1.04
CA ASP A 724 12.08 -29.94 -0.76
C ASP A 724 12.63 -28.71 -1.47
N TRP A 725 11.80 -27.68 -1.58
CA TRP A 725 12.15 -26.46 -2.28
C TRP A 725 11.29 -25.26 -1.89
N ILE A 726 11.84 -24.09 -2.12
CA ILE A 726 11.14 -22.79 -2.12
C ILE A 726 11.39 -22.09 -3.45
N ALA A 727 10.42 -21.29 -3.90
CA ALA A 727 10.49 -20.62 -5.19
C ALA A 727 10.08 -19.15 -5.13
N PHE A 728 10.72 -18.35 -5.99
CA PHE A 728 10.52 -16.92 -6.12
C PHE A 728 10.33 -16.55 -7.60
N GLN A 729 9.44 -15.60 -7.87
CA GLN A 729 9.18 -15.12 -9.22
C GLN A 729 8.62 -13.69 -9.19
N PRO A 730 9.08 -12.79 -10.08
CA PRO A 730 10.07 -12.99 -11.16
C PRO A 730 11.53 -12.78 -10.71
N TYR A 731 12.50 -13.48 -11.32
CA TYR A 731 13.94 -13.26 -11.17
C TYR A 731 14.66 -13.23 -12.53
N LEU A 732 15.62 -12.34 -12.70
CA LEU A 732 16.53 -12.27 -13.87
C LEU A 732 17.96 -12.40 -13.36
N LEU A 733 18.53 -13.59 -13.54
CA LEU A 733 19.81 -13.99 -12.97
C LEU A 733 20.99 -13.81 -13.93
N ALA A 734 20.78 -13.21 -15.11
CA ALA A 734 21.78 -13.12 -16.17
C ALA A 734 23.13 -12.54 -15.70
N ASP A 735 23.09 -11.58 -14.76
CA ASP A 735 24.28 -10.93 -14.21
C ASP A 735 24.81 -11.60 -12.92
N ALA A 736 24.16 -12.65 -12.43
CA ALA A 736 24.56 -13.35 -11.21
C ALA A 736 25.78 -14.26 -11.47
N THR A 737 26.82 -14.09 -10.67
CA THR A 737 28.08 -14.86 -10.74
C THR A 737 28.29 -15.77 -9.54
N GLY A 738 27.60 -15.50 -8.44
CA GLY A 738 27.69 -16.28 -7.22
C GLY A 738 26.49 -16.03 -6.31
N PHE A 739 26.40 -16.83 -5.27
CA PHE A 739 25.46 -16.63 -4.19
C PHE A 739 26.10 -16.98 -2.85
N SER A 740 25.53 -16.42 -1.79
CA SER A 740 25.78 -16.81 -0.41
C SER A 740 24.44 -17.06 0.28
N ALA A 741 24.44 -17.89 1.32
CA ALA A 741 23.26 -18.17 2.12
C ALA A 741 23.64 -18.31 3.59
N ARG A 742 22.83 -17.72 4.47
CA ARG A 742 22.92 -17.87 5.92
C ARG A 742 22.08 -19.07 6.34
N VAL A 743 22.73 -20.07 6.95
CA VAL A 743 22.14 -21.39 7.22
C VAL A 743 22.52 -21.87 8.61
N SER A 744 21.68 -22.71 9.22
CA SER A 744 21.98 -23.42 10.47
C SER A 744 21.58 -24.89 10.34
N SER A 745 22.15 -25.76 11.16
CA SER A 745 21.86 -27.19 11.09
C SER A 745 22.24 -27.88 12.40
N ALA A 746 21.25 -28.48 13.07
CA ALA A 746 21.47 -29.57 14.03
C ALA A 746 21.16 -30.95 13.41
N GLY A 747 20.78 -30.97 12.14
CA GLY A 747 20.45 -32.16 11.37
C GLY A 747 21.67 -32.77 10.67
N ALA A 748 21.45 -33.34 9.48
CA ALA A 748 22.50 -34.02 8.72
C ALA A 748 23.38 -33.07 7.89
N GLY A 749 23.05 -31.77 7.82
CA GLY A 749 23.58 -30.87 6.79
C GLY A 749 23.07 -31.29 5.41
N GLY A 750 23.67 -30.74 4.35
CA GLY A 750 23.24 -31.10 2.99
C GLY A 750 23.85 -30.20 1.91
N THR A 751 23.08 -29.97 0.85
CA THR A 751 23.45 -29.11 -0.26
C THR A 751 22.29 -28.17 -0.57
N LEU A 752 22.59 -26.88 -0.66
CA LEU A 752 21.69 -25.86 -1.18
C LEU A 752 22.00 -25.66 -2.66
N GLN A 753 20.99 -25.75 -3.51
CA GLN A 753 21.17 -25.57 -4.96
C GLN A 753 20.29 -24.44 -5.47
N VAL A 754 20.86 -23.64 -6.36
CA VAL A 754 20.15 -22.60 -7.10
C VAL A 754 19.77 -23.16 -8.47
N ARG A 755 18.48 -23.13 -8.80
CA ARG A 755 17.91 -23.60 -10.06
C ARG A 755 17.00 -22.54 -10.68
N ALA A 756 16.73 -22.69 -11.97
CA ALA A 756 15.81 -21.83 -12.70
C ALA A 756 14.73 -22.64 -13.43
N GLY A 757 13.54 -22.06 -13.55
CA GLY A 757 12.40 -22.60 -14.29
C GLY A 757 11.58 -23.64 -13.52
N SER A 758 12.23 -24.66 -12.94
CA SER A 758 11.55 -25.68 -12.11
C SER A 758 12.45 -26.21 -11.00
N ALA A 759 11.85 -26.86 -9.99
CA ALA A 759 12.57 -27.54 -8.92
C ALA A 759 13.50 -28.67 -9.44
N THR A 760 13.22 -29.22 -10.62
CA THR A 760 14.07 -30.22 -11.28
C THR A 760 14.90 -29.65 -12.43
N GLY A 761 14.89 -28.32 -12.64
CA GLY A 761 15.61 -27.62 -13.70
C GLY A 761 17.13 -27.65 -13.49
N THR A 762 17.90 -27.13 -14.45
CA THR A 762 19.38 -27.13 -14.36
C THR A 762 19.88 -26.47 -13.07
N VAL A 763 20.84 -27.11 -12.41
CA VAL A 763 21.58 -26.52 -11.29
C VAL A 763 22.49 -25.43 -11.84
N LEU A 764 22.23 -24.19 -11.44
CA LEU A 764 23.04 -23.03 -11.80
C LEU A 764 24.24 -22.87 -10.84
N GLY A 765 24.03 -23.22 -9.57
CA GLY A 765 25.05 -23.20 -8.54
C GLY A 765 24.68 -24.10 -7.36
N SER A 766 25.68 -24.45 -6.54
CA SER A 766 25.48 -25.25 -5.33
C SER A 766 26.45 -24.84 -4.24
N ALA A 767 26.02 -25.01 -2.99
CA ALA A 767 26.83 -24.80 -1.79
C ALA A 767 26.60 -25.96 -0.82
N THR A 768 27.67 -26.52 -0.27
CA THR A 768 27.58 -27.53 0.79
C THR A 768 27.21 -26.85 2.10
N VAL A 769 26.18 -27.37 2.78
CA VAL A 769 25.72 -26.90 4.08
C VAL A 769 26.27 -27.83 5.17
N PRO A 770 27.19 -27.37 6.04
CA PRO A 770 27.74 -28.19 7.11
C PRO A 770 26.75 -28.34 8.28
N VAL A 771 26.98 -29.33 9.13
CA VAL A 771 26.34 -29.41 10.45
C VAL A 771 26.95 -28.34 11.34
N THR A 772 26.14 -27.38 11.76
CA THR A 772 26.59 -26.25 12.60
C THR A 772 26.54 -26.55 14.09
N GLY A 773 25.85 -27.62 14.49
CA GLY A 773 25.74 -28.10 15.87
C GLY A 773 24.46 -27.69 16.60
N ALA A 774 23.71 -26.69 16.12
CA ALA A 774 22.41 -26.29 16.67
C ALA A 774 21.54 -25.61 15.59
N TRP A 775 20.22 -25.57 15.80
CA TRP A 775 19.27 -24.92 14.89
C TRP A 775 19.35 -23.39 14.89
N ASP A 776 20.00 -22.80 15.90
CA ASP A 776 20.20 -21.35 16.05
C ASP A 776 21.67 -20.92 15.86
N SER A 777 22.55 -21.86 15.49
CA SER A 777 23.97 -21.59 15.23
C SER A 777 24.21 -21.35 13.74
N PHE A 778 24.12 -20.10 13.30
CA PHE A 778 24.21 -19.77 11.88
C PHE A 778 25.65 -19.67 11.36
N THR A 779 25.83 -20.07 10.11
CA THR A 779 27.04 -19.84 9.30
C THR A 779 26.66 -19.41 7.90
N THR A 780 27.59 -18.83 7.15
CA THR A 780 27.39 -18.48 5.74
C THR A 780 28.05 -19.51 4.84
N VAL A 781 27.31 -20.01 3.86
CA VAL A 781 27.81 -20.86 2.78
C VAL A 781 27.80 -20.10 1.46
N THR A 782 28.67 -20.45 0.52
CA THR A 782 28.80 -19.75 -0.77
C THR A 782 28.86 -20.74 -1.93
N GLY A 783 28.34 -20.34 -3.08
CA GLY A 783 28.47 -21.09 -4.33
C GLY A 783 28.62 -20.16 -5.54
N THR A 784 29.20 -20.67 -6.62
CA THR A 784 29.30 -19.96 -7.90
C THR A 784 28.06 -20.22 -8.75
N ILE A 785 27.59 -19.20 -9.47
CA ILE A 785 26.53 -19.32 -10.46
C ILE A 785 27.16 -19.43 -11.85
N THR A 786 26.74 -20.44 -12.61
CA THR A 786 27.22 -20.70 -13.97
C THR A 786 26.05 -20.84 -14.93
N ASN A 787 26.21 -20.30 -16.14
CA ASN A 787 25.20 -20.33 -17.21
C ASN A 787 23.78 -19.91 -16.77
N PRO A 788 23.61 -18.79 -16.03
CA PRO A 788 22.27 -18.33 -15.67
C PRO A 788 21.44 -18.03 -16.93
N PRO A 789 20.12 -18.22 -16.90
CA PRO A 789 19.25 -17.84 -18.01
C PRO A 789 19.36 -16.34 -18.33
N ALA A 790 19.38 -16.02 -19.63
CA ALA A 790 19.43 -14.64 -20.10
C ALA A 790 18.12 -13.85 -19.90
N GLY A 791 17.00 -14.56 -19.75
CA GLY A 791 15.67 -13.97 -19.55
C GLY A 791 15.13 -14.19 -18.14
N THR A 792 14.01 -13.54 -17.85
CA THR A 792 13.26 -13.70 -16.61
C THR A 792 12.86 -15.17 -16.40
N THR A 793 12.95 -15.62 -15.15
CA THR A 793 12.67 -17.00 -14.75
C THR A 793 12.04 -17.07 -13.36
N THR A 794 11.63 -18.27 -12.97
CA THR A 794 11.33 -18.63 -11.58
C THR A 794 12.61 -19.14 -10.94
N LEU A 795 13.06 -18.49 -9.87
CA LEU A 795 14.18 -18.95 -9.05
C LEU A 795 13.68 -20.06 -8.13
N TYR A 796 14.39 -21.19 -8.11
CA TYR A 796 14.18 -22.26 -7.15
C TYR A 796 15.43 -22.41 -6.28
N LEU A 797 15.23 -22.43 -4.97
CA LEU A 797 16.20 -22.94 -4.01
C LEU A 797 15.76 -24.34 -3.63
N THR A 798 16.57 -25.34 -3.98
CA THR A 798 16.25 -26.75 -3.75
C THR A 798 17.24 -27.37 -2.78
N PHE A 799 16.73 -28.25 -1.94
CA PHE A 799 17.47 -28.79 -0.82
C PHE A 799 17.73 -30.28 -1.04
N ALA A 800 19.00 -30.68 -0.97
CA ALA A 800 19.41 -32.07 -1.18
C ALA A 800 20.26 -32.57 -0.02
N GLY A 801 20.11 -33.83 0.37
CA GLY A 801 20.82 -34.39 1.52
C GLY A 801 20.43 -35.83 1.86
N GLY A 802 20.82 -36.26 3.05
CA GLY A 802 20.45 -37.57 3.60
C GLY A 802 18.99 -37.63 4.07
N THR A 803 18.66 -38.64 4.87
CA THR A 803 17.33 -38.78 5.48
C THR A 803 17.18 -37.91 6.73
N GLY A 804 15.99 -37.34 6.95
CA GLY A 804 15.67 -36.49 8.09
C GLY A 804 15.92 -35.00 7.80
N ALA A 805 15.64 -34.16 8.79
CA ALA A 805 15.83 -32.72 8.68
C ALA A 805 17.29 -32.37 8.36
N LEU A 806 17.49 -31.54 7.34
CA LEU A 806 18.82 -31.23 6.79
C LEU A 806 19.44 -30.02 7.50
N TYR A 807 18.84 -28.85 7.33
CA TYR A 807 19.31 -27.54 7.78
C TYR A 807 18.16 -26.54 7.68
N ASP A 808 18.30 -25.37 8.29
CA ASP A 808 17.39 -24.25 8.10
C ASP A 808 18.10 -23.17 7.27
N LEU A 809 17.31 -22.47 6.47
CA LEU A 809 17.74 -21.36 5.61
C LEU A 809 17.13 -20.07 6.13
N ASP A 810 17.99 -19.12 6.47
CA ASP A 810 17.62 -17.79 6.96
C ASP A 810 17.51 -16.81 5.79
N ALA A 811 18.64 -16.46 5.19
CA ALA A 811 18.71 -15.47 4.12
C ALA A 811 19.62 -15.95 2.98
N PHE A 812 19.47 -15.33 1.80
CA PHE A 812 20.42 -15.52 0.69
C PHE A 812 20.75 -14.20 0.00
N THR A 813 21.95 -14.15 -0.59
CA THR A 813 22.44 -12.99 -1.33
C THR A 813 23.05 -13.41 -2.66
N PHE A 814 22.64 -12.78 -3.76
CA PHE A 814 23.30 -12.94 -5.07
C PHE A 814 24.43 -11.93 -5.28
N THR A 815 25.56 -12.43 -5.76
CA THR A 815 26.67 -11.61 -6.24
C THR A 815 26.52 -11.40 -7.74
N THR A 816 26.61 -10.15 -8.21
CA THR A 816 26.52 -9.80 -9.64
C THR A 816 27.85 -9.31 -10.19
N SER A 817 28.12 -9.54 -11.49
CA SER A 817 29.34 -9.20 -12.23
C SER A 817 29.58 -7.70 -12.50
N ALA A 818 29.08 -6.78 -11.67
CA ALA A 818 29.12 -5.33 -11.93
C ALA A 818 30.52 -4.71 -11.76
N VAL A 819 31.48 -5.12 -12.58
CA VAL A 819 32.72 -4.39 -12.84
C VAL A 819 32.35 -3.10 -13.56
N ARG A 820 32.24 -2.00 -12.83
CA ARG A 820 31.89 -0.67 -13.37
C ARG A 820 33.16 0.08 -13.70
N THR A 821 33.23 0.74 -14.86
CA THR A 821 34.43 1.51 -15.24
C THR A 821 34.06 2.96 -15.54
N GLY A 822 34.70 3.90 -14.86
CA GLY A 822 34.44 5.33 -15.00
C GLY A 822 35.11 6.16 -13.90
N PRO A 823 34.78 7.46 -13.80
CA PRO A 823 35.34 8.32 -12.76
C PRO A 823 34.77 8.00 -11.38
N VAL A 824 35.65 7.93 -10.38
CA VAL A 824 35.26 7.97 -8.96
C VAL A 824 35.27 9.43 -8.54
N LYS A 825 34.12 9.97 -8.14
CA LYS A 825 33.97 11.40 -7.78
C LYS A 825 33.88 11.56 -6.27
N GLY A 826 34.50 12.60 -5.72
CA GLY A 826 34.50 12.89 -4.29
C GLY A 826 34.25 14.37 -4.02
N LEU A 827 34.96 14.91 -3.03
CA LEU A 827 34.82 16.29 -2.54
C LEU A 827 34.73 17.33 -3.67
N ALA A 828 33.72 18.20 -3.61
CA ALA A 828 33.42 19.25 -4.60
C ALA A 828 33.23 18.73 -6.04
N GLY A 829 32.80 17.47 -6.21
CA GLY A 829 32.55 16.85 -7.52
C GLY A 829 33.81 16.51 -8.30
N LYS A 830 34.99 16.56 -7.67
CA LYS A 830 36.29 16.26 -8.28
C LYS A 830 36.59 14.78 -8.32
N CYS A 831 37.52 14.37 -9.17
CA CYS A 831 37.81 12.98 -9.46
C CYS A 831 38.99 12.45 -8.62
N LEU A 832 38.89 11.17 -8.26
CA LEU A 832 40.02 10.37 -7.77
C LEU A 832 41.02 10.19 -8.92
N ASP A 833 42.26 10.59 -8.70
CA ASP A 833 43.25 10.79 -9.75
C ASP A 833 44.58 10.12 -9.39
N VAL A 834 45.15 9.39 -10.36
CA VAL A 834 46.51 8.86 -10.27
C VAL A 834 47.48 9.99 -10.56
N ARG A 835 48.24 10.43 -9.53
CA ARG A 835 49.11 11.60 -9.64
C ARG A 835 50.05 11.53 -10.85
N ASN A 836 50.02 12.58 -11.66
CA ASN A 836 50.81 12.73 -12.88
C ASN A 836 50.64 11.59 -13.90
N ALA A 837 49.53 10.84 -13.83
CA ALA A 837 49.31 9.62 -14.63
C ALA A 837 50.44 8.59 -14.50
N ALA A 838 51.19 8.59 -13.39
CA ALA A 838 52.32 7.71 -13.19
C ALA A 838 51.86 6.28 -12.84
N THR A 839 52.45 5.27 -13.48
CA THR A 839 52.07 3.86 -13.31
C THR A 839 53.02 3.07 -12.40
N ALA A 840 54.00 3.75 -11.77
CA ALA A 840 54.93 3.11 -10.85
C ALA A 840 54.24 2.70 -9.54
N ASP A 841 54.67 1.58 -8.95
CA ASP A 841 54.19 1.15 -7.64
C ASP A 841 54.54 2.20 -6.58
N GLY A 842 53.55 2.53 -5.76
CA GLY A 842 53.67 3.54 -4.71
C GLY A 842 53.31 4.97 -5.14
N THR A 843 52.85 5.15 -6.37
CA THR A 843 52.34 6.44 -6.86
C THR A 843 51.17 6.91 -6.00
N GLN A 844 51.22 8.14 -5.50
CA GLN A 844 50.19 8.72 -4.65
C GLN A 844 48.87 8.92 -5.42
N ILE A 845 47.75 8.58 -4.78
CA ILE A 845 46.42 8.96 -5.26
C ILE A 845 46.03 10.32 -4.71
N GLN A 846 45.38 11.15 -5.53
CA GLN A 846 45.05 12.53 -5.21
C GLN A 846 43.63 12.89 -5.67
N LEU A 847 43.14 14.03 -5.22
CA LEU A 847 41.95 14.68 -5.75
C LEU A 847 42.34 15.64 -6.87
N TYR A 848 41.63 15.62 -7.99
CA TYR A 848 41.87 16.52 -9.12
C TYR A 848 40.59 16.85 -9.89
N THR A 849 40.53 18.02 -10.52
CA THR A 849 39.44 18.41 -11.41
C THR A 849 39.20 17.34 -12.49
N CYS A 850 37.95 16.91 -12.65
CA CYS A 850 37.62 15.84 -13.61
C CYS A 850 37.97 16.29 -15.05
N ASN A 851 38.89 15.58 -15.69
CA ASN A 851 39.43 15.88 -17.02
C ASN A 851 39.27 14.72 -18.02
N GLY A 852 38.67 13.59 -17.60
CA GLY A 852 38.34 12.46 -18.46
C GLY A 852 39.54 11.64 -18.94
N THR A 853 40.73 11.87 -18.38
CA THR A 853 41.93 11.10 -18.74
C THR A 853 41.93 9.71 -18.10
N ALA A 854 42.76 8.80 -18.62
CA ALA A 854 42.92 7.47 -18.06
C ALA A 854 43.38 7.45 -16.58
N ALA A 855 43.97 8.55 -16.09
CA ALA A 855 44.37 8.70 -14.69
C ALA A 855 43.17 8.81 -13.74
N GLN A 856 41.98 9.08 -14.28
CA GLN A 856 40.73 9.23 -13.54
C GLN A 856 39.71 8.14 -13.90
N THR A 857 40.10 7.18 -14.75
CA THR A 857 39.24 6.06 -15.14
C THR A 857 39.52 4.87 -14.23
N TRP A 858 38.56 4.57 -13.36
CA TRP A 858 38.66 3.49 -12.38
C TRP A 858 37.68 2.38 -12.70
N THR A 859 38.18 1.15 -12.63
CA THR A 859 37.38 -0.07 -12.67
C THR A 859 37.06 -0.52 -11.25
N VAL A 860 35.79 -0.48 -10.87
CA VAL A 860 35.27 -0.79 -9.54
C VAL A 860 34.52 -2.11 -9.58
N THR A 861 34.98 -3.04 -8.77
CA THR A 861 34.20 -4.22 -8.40
C THR A 861 33.61 -3.96 -7.01
N PRO A 862 32.27 -3.87 -6.86
CA PRO A 862 31.64 -3.65 -5.56
C PRO A 862 32.17 -4.61 -4.49
N ASN A 863 32.48 -4.06 -3.30
CA ASN A 863 33.00 -4.81 -2.15
C ASN A 863 34.28 -5.61 -2.44
N SER A 864 35.13 -5.12 -3.35
CA SER A 864 36.37 -5.76 -3.78
C SER A 864 37.41 -4.71 -4.20
N THR A 865 38.14 -4.92 -5.30
CA THR A 865 39.22 -4.03 -5.73
C THR A 865 38.73 -2.84 -6.55
N VAL A 866 39.38 -1.69 -6.37
CA VAL A 866 39.28 -0.50 -7.24
C VAL A 866 40.57 -0.39 -8.04
N LYS A 867 40.49 -0.32 -9.38
CA LYS A 867 41.67 -0.44 -10.26
C LYS A 867 41.82 0.73 -11.23
N ALA A 868 43.05 1.16 -11.48
CA ALA A 868 43.43 2.07 -12.57
C ALA A 868 44.74 1.58 -13.20
N TYR A 869 44.93 1.74 -14.51
CA TYR A 869 46.13 1.26 -15.23
C TYR A 869 46.50 -0.22 -14.98
N GLY A 870 45.50 -1.08 -14.74
CA GLY A 870 45.73 -2.50 -14.41
C GLY A 870 46.33 -2.75 -13.02
N LYS A 871 46.41 -1.71 -12.18
CA LYS A 871 46.91 -1.74 -10.80
C LYS A 871 45.79 -1.40 -9.82
N CYS A 872 45.99 -1.72 -8.55
CA CYS A 872 44.99 -1.62 -7.50
C CYS A 872 45.18 -0.35 -6.66
N LEU A 873 44.07 0.22 -6.20
CA LEU A 873 44.02 1.20 -5.12
C LEU A 873 44.43 0.52 -3.83
N ASP A 874 45.52 0.97 -3.22
CA ASP A 874 46.25 0.22 -2.20
C ASP A 874 46.55 1.10 -0.99
N VAL A 875 46.37 0.53 0.20
CA VAL A 875 46.85 1.12 1.46
C VAL A 875 48.34 0.83 1.60
N SER A 876 49.18 1.87 1.63
CA SER A 876 50.64 1.70 1.62
C SER A 876 51.13 0.83 2.78
N GLY A 877 51.74 -0.32 2.44
CA GLY A 877 52.25 -1.30 3.40
C GLY A 877 51.17 -2.05 4.20
N GLY A 878 49.88 -1.91 3.83
CA GLY A 878 48.76 -2.48 4.57
C GLY A 878 48.60 -1.91 5.99
N ALA A 879 49.14 -0.71 6.24
CA ALA A 879 49.10 -0.07 7.55
C ALA A 879 47.68 0.43 7.90
N SER A 880 47.41 0.59 9.20
CA SER A 880 46.10 1.01 9.71
C SER A 880 46.13 2.34 10.45
N ALA A 881 47.20 3.14 10.33
CA ALA A 881 47.31 4.44 10.98
C ALA A 881 46.59 5.54 10.17
N ASP A 882 46.00 6.52 10.85
CA ASP A 882 45.44 7.71 10.21
C ASP A 882 46.54 8.50 9.48
N GLY A 883 46.23 8.96 8.27
CA GLY A 883 47.16 9.64 7.38
C GLY A 883 48.01 8.69 6.53
N THR A 884 47.82 7.38 6.62
CA THR A 884 48.53 6.41 5.76
C THR A 884 48.23 6.70 4.30
N LYS A 885 49.29 6.75 3.48
CA LYS A 885 49.19 7.01 2.04
C LYS A 885 48.31 5.97 1.34
N ILE A 886 47.37 6.46 0.52
CA ILE A 886 46.72 5.65 -0.52
C ILE A 886 47.48 5.79 -1.83
N GLN A 887 47.80 4.66 -2.45
CA GLN A 887 48.70 4.58 -3.59
C GLN A 887 48.15 3.67 -4.69
N LEU A 888 48.72 3.80 -5.88
CA LEU A 888 48.60 2.82 -6.95
C LEU A 888 49.66 1.74 -6.75
N TYR A 889 49.27 0.46 -6.75
CA TYR A 889 50.18 -0.66 -6.55
C TYR A 889 49.80 -1.90 -7.36
N THR A 890 50.76 -2.74 -7.69
CA THR A 890 50.52 -4.04 -8.34
C THR A 890 49.50 -4.86 -7.55
N CYS A 891 48.44 -5.31 -8.23
CA CYS A 891 47.40 -6.11 -7.58
C CYS A 891 47.99 -7.43 -7.06
N ASN A 892 47.93 -7.64 -5.74
CA ASN A 892 48.51 -8.78 -5.04
C ASN A 892 47.48 -9.56 -4.19
N GLY A 893 46.21 -9.15 -4.23
CA GLY A 893 45.10 -9.86 -3.58
C GLY A 893 45.05 -9.73 -2.06
N THR A 894 45.87 -8.86 -1.46
CA THR A 894 45.85 -8.60 -0.02
C THR A 894 44.66 -7.73 0.38
N GLY A 895 44.28 -7.77 1.67
CA GLY A 895 43.19 -6.95 2.19
C GLY A 895 43.44 -5.43 2.12
N ALA A 896 44.70 -5.01 1.91
CA ALA A 896 45.09 -3.62 1.68
C ALA A 896 44.53 -3.05 0.36
N GLN A 897 44.08 -3.93 -0.55
CA GLN A 897 43.54 -3.59 -1.87
C GLN A 897 42.02 -3.74 -1.96
N ASN A 898 41.38 -4.16 -0.86
CA ASN A 898 39.93 -4.32 -0.78
C ASN A 898 39.26 -3.03 -0.31
N TRP A 899 38.17 -2.65 -0.96
CA TRP A 899 37.40 -1.46 -0.67
C TRP A 899 35.91 -1.78 -0.77
N SER A 900 35.15 -1.32 0.21
CA SER A 900 33.71 -1.54 0.33
C SER A 900 33.00 -0.20 0.42
N ALA A 901 32.10 0.04 -0.51
CA ALA A 901 31.21 1.19 -0.45
C ALA A 901 30.23 0.98 0.70
N GLN A 902 30.00 2.03 1.49
CA GLN A 902 29.05 2.03 2.60
C GLN A 902 27.81 2.81 2.19
N ALA A 903 26.67 2.51 2.84
CA ALA A 903 25.40 3.20 2.60
C ALA A 903 25.48 4.72 2.86
N ASP A 904 26.37 5.14 3.78
CA ASP A 904 26.62 6.54 4.03
C ASP A 904 27.44 7.22 2.92
N GLY A 905 27.85 6.53 1.85
CA GLY A 905 28.66 7.07 0.77
C GLY A 905 30.17 7.10 1.05
N THR A 906 30.63 6.57 2.19
CA THR A 906 32.06 6.35 2.41
C THR A 906 32.56 5.11 1.67
N VAL A 907 33.87 5.07 1.40
CA VAL A 907 34.54 3.89 0.84
C VAL A 907 35.55 3.39 1.87
N ARG A 908 35.22 2.26 2.50
CA ARG A 908 35.94 1.70 3.64
C ARG A 908 36.86 0.57 3.20
N ASN A 909 38.08 0.53 3.72
CA ASN A 909 38.98 -0.62 3.61
C ASN A 909 38.66 -1.61 4.75
N PRO A 910 38.17 -2.83 4.45
CA PRO A 910 37.74 -3.77 5.48
C PRO A 910 38.86 -4.26 6.42
N GLN A 911 40.11 -4.35 5.94
CA GLN A 911 41.24 -4.81 6.75
C GLN A 911 41.61 -3.81 7.86
N SER A 912 41.67 -2.52 7.53
CA SER A 912 42.01 -1.46 8.50
C SER A 912 40.79 -0.91 9.24
N GLY A 913 39.59 -1.14 8.70
CA GLY A 913 38.34 -0.57 9.18
C GLY A 913 38.18 0.94 8.94
N LYS A 914 39.06 1.55 8.15
CA LYS A 914 39.16 3.00 7.91
C LYS A 914 38.71 3.39 6.49
N CYS A 915 38.47 4.67 6.28
CA CYS A 915 37.85 5.21 5.07
C CYS A 915 38.86 5.92 4.15
N LEU A 916 38.52 5.95 2.85
CA LEU A 916 39.18 6.74 1.83
C LEU A 916 38.85 8.23 2.04
N ASP A 917 39.86 9.06 2.28
CA ASP A 917 39.68 10.44 2.74
C ASP A 917 40.56 11.42 1.95
N VAL A 918 39.97 12.56 1.54
CA VAL A 918 40.71 13.70 1.00
C VAL A 918 41.31 14.52 2.15
N SER A 919 42.65 14.51 2.23
CA SER A 919 43.42 15.08 3.33
C SER A 919 43.01 16.52 3.65
N GLY A 920 42.57 16.75 4.89
CA GLY A 920 42.26 18.07 5.42
C GLY A 920 40.98 18.70 4.87
N ASN A 921 40.09 17.90 4.26
CA ASN A 921 38.87 18.39 3.63
C ASN A 921 39.12 19.54 2.62
N ASN A 922 40.22 19.42 1.88
CA ASN A 922 40.71 20.45 0.96
C ASN A 922 40.40 20.06 -0.50
N SER A 923 39.59 20.86 -1.18
CA SER A 923 39.17 20.63 -2.57
C SER A 923 40.16 21.16 -3.63
N ALA A 924 41.35 21.62 -3.23
CA ALA A 924 42.40 22.04 -4.17
C ALA A 924 42.91 20.85 -5.00
N ASP A 925 43.28 21.11 -6.25
CA ASP A 925 43.87 20.08 -7.12
C ASP A 925 45.22 19.60 -6.57
N SER A 926 45.47 18.30 -6.74
CA SER A 926 46.65 17.59 -6.23
C SER A 926 46.66 17.30 -4.72
N THR A 927 45.55 17.58 -4.03
CA THR A 927 45.40 17.23 -2.60
C THR A 927 45.50 15.70 -2.42
N PRO A 928 46.37 15.19 -1.52
CA PRO A 928 46.52 13.75 -1.33
C PRO A 928 45.25 13.09 -0.78
N VAL A 929 44.99 11.87 -1.25
CA VAL A 929 44.03 10.95 -0.64
C VAL A 929 44.77 10.00 0.30
N HIS A 930 44.26 9.84 1.51
CA HIS A 930 44.87 9.00 2.55
C HIS A 930 43.83 8.13 3.26
N LEU A 931 44.31 7.21 4.09
CA LEU A 931 43.48 6.41 4.98
C LEU A 931 43.19 7.20 6.25
N TRP A 932 41.92 7.26 6.66
CA TRP A 932 41.52 7.99 7.87
C TRP A 932 40.35 7.33 8.59
N THR A 933 40.20 7.59 9.89
CA THR A 933 39.03 7.19 10.68
C THR A 933 37.74 7.62 9.98
N CYS A 934 36.80 6.68 9.83
CA CYS A 934 35.52 6.95 9.18
C CYS A 934 34.70 7.92 10.03
N THR A 935 34.39 9.08 9.47
CA THR A 935 33.60 10.16 10.11
C THR A 935 32.36 10.52 9.30
N ALA A 936 32.20 9.93 8.11
CA ALA A 936 31.12 10.25 7.18
C ALA A 936 31.10 11.74 6.76
N ALA A 937 32.21 12.47 6.91
CA ALA A 937 32.35 13.86 6.49
C ALA A 937 32.42 14.00 4.96
N ALA A 938 32.19 15.22 4.44
CA ALA A 938 32.13 15.49 3.00
C ALA A 938 33.38 15.03 2.22
N ASN A 939 34.56 15.09 2.83
CA ASN A 939 35.82 14.64 2.24
C ASN A 939 36.03 13.11 2.21
N GLN A 940 35.08 12.35 2.77
CA GLN A 940 35.05 10.89 2.73
C GLN A 940 33.92 10.35 1.85
N LYS A 941 33.06 11.22 1.30
CA LYS A 941 31.97 10.80 0.41
C LYS A 941 32.48 10.59 -1.00
N TRP A 942 32.19 9.43 -1.58
CA TRP A 942 32.59 9.08 -2.93
C TRP A 942 31.41 8.50 -3.72
N THR A 943 31.27 8.93 -4.97
CA THR A 943 30.39 8.33 -5.96
C THR A 943 31.24 7.42 -6.86
N LEU A 944 30.94 6.12 -6.84
CA LEU A 944 31.58 5.12 -7.68
C LEU A 944 30.90 5.08 -9.07
N PRO A 945 31.64 4.73 -10.15
CA PRO A 945 31.17 4.78 -11.55
C PRO A 945 30.01 3.86 -11.88
#